data_AF-A0A813EB65-F1
#
_entry.id   AF-A0A813EB65-F1
#
_cell.length_a   1.000
_cell.length_b   1.000
_cell.length_c   1.000
_cell.angle_alpha   90.00
_cell.angle_beta   90.00
_cell.angle_gamma   90.00
#
_symmetry.space_group_name_H-M   'P 1'
#
loop_
_entity.id
_entity.type
_entity.pdbx_description
1 polymer ?
#
loop_
_entity_poly.entity_id
_entity_poly.type
_entity_poly.pdbx_seq_one_letter_code
_entity_poly.pdbx_strand_id
1 'polypeptide(L)'
;MPDTSSSKGHEDGLSQAEANAIVAAGGHFLGASEGFWIVFACCVGGVLLTLFVVIGAVTLQTRRRVTQAEEDESEDEEEQKDLPTDPLPNKPSPDPGFLQRVVFNAGKYGDGFAFNADLSLRAAFLSLLCASTYFIPALSWWQSNGWEMSYVIVLLGFTVYLDLGTTVFLAWSGFYGTLLSVANCWLLFGLYPNGTSSDNNSEAMLFGYVNFFVFVWLMFGLNFATNAKMFGLSWQAYFSMCFLNPGDRSVFSRGLWDIQLHAGETGALMGTIWGCGFALLCVLVPTCMSALGKAQDLALETAWTHGRLLQHVLEHSIAKGGRQETSTFGAEVKKLREHVKQMEPHLANSWWECFDLGIAGRSKARLSKLCTALEVLTDWAEASILAVEQVFEQSENGQDHARLLSKLQPELYHLSSVAGLLLRVCASIAVQGRADDRQDQVQDLLGALGKAESQLAARCQAERQQLPQRGFSLKTVPELALAYSLSGYSRQVAAHAAELLEEDDTWERRGLLCSFLYGICALFPGLSELQSWKYYAENLKLMTTFLACFFVGMYGIGCAYGVIIPTWSSTAGGTVAYLIFQGGNKAAALKKNADRFMGVGLGTLMGQLILGSACSVSQVLHAPWLFYALLLIVFALFFASFYTYFASPNFGYVGLLVACFFADQLGKCSVMVGSSLNNYEILMAQLLAIIVASLMDVLADSTQSIKATEVLAEFGSLLETALKTFETKGSSSEDAVHFHRPEGLALLSSASSAGDVAGKEPRILRLPWRAELWENLMDYCSEAWRCVSLLEYTAAEGGAHGGKVRKAVAVLLTSPAYRREIQQLQLRASRSFNLSKRFLMHDYLDHDLPMESLEMELLESHKLSLREKHQVITEVGAVLPTTPASVSSLVDDQLCEVAMILTMTEALAVRLAKVETVLVQQPEMWLLMECRFHKQAGTCTILRFIMYSVLGSFAIELHGALNQLPAAEAHGVDYIASSFVACTLLPALGFPFAGHLLSLLKSRSGLIECGTVHCESCVYIPMTRIVALLVLFVAAQHSIAAGGNTPEHQATHETNEDATTCASSDASKDGSGRASSGTGHVLLQVTSDKTTKGTENRTKPAAKAENGSEVQPFSSFVEV
;
A
#
# COMPACT_ATOMS: atom_id res chain seq x y z
N MET A 1 -42.08 -16.55 51.80
CA MET A 1 -42.81 -15.74 52.80
C MET A 1 -41.95 -14.54 53.17
N PRO A 2 -42.51 -13.32 53.30
CA PRO A 2 -43.93 -13.01 53.47
C PRO A 2 -44.63 -12.42 52.24
N ASP A 3 -45.96 -12.48 52.29
CA ASP A 3 -46.96 -11.97 51.34
C ASP A 3 -47.04 -10.44 51.31
N THR A 4 -47.24 -9.88 50.11
CA THR A 4 -48.00 -8.63 49.94
C THR A 4 -48.87 -8.68 48.68
N SER A 5 -50.15 -8.52 48.97
CA SER A 5 -51.35 -8.34 48.16
C SER A 5 -51.28 -7.35 46.98
N SER A 6 -51.94 -7.74 45.89
CA SER A 6 -52.97 -6.97 45.15
C SER A 6 -52.85 -5.44 45.15
N SER A 7 -52.30 -4.90 44.05
CA SER A 7 -52.58 -3.55 43.56
C SER A 7 -52.79 -3.62 42.05
N LYS A 8 -54.06 -3.67 41.61
CA LYS A 8 -54.44 -3.26 40.26
C LYS A 8 -54.40 -1.74 40.25
N GLY A 9 -53.28 -1.17 39.80
CA GLY A 9 -53.19 0.25 39.49
C GLY A 9 -53.99 0.56 38.23
N HIS A 10 -54.93 1.50 38.34
CA HIS A 10 -55.41 2.28 37.21
C HIS A 10 -54.19 2.98 36.59
N GLU A 11 -53.77 2.56 35.40
CA GLU A 11 -53.03 3.44 34.50
C GLU A 11 -54.03 4.47 33.98
N ASP A 12 -53.99 5.67 34.56
CA ASP A 12 -54.66 6.83 34.02
C ASP A 12 -54.12 7.07 32.62
N GLY A 13 -54.98 6.87 31.62
CA GLY A 13 -54.72 7.26 30.24
C GLY A 13 -54.60 8.77 30.16
N LEU A 14 -53.38 9.30 30.36
CA LEU A 14 -53.01 10.59 29.83
C LEU A 14 -53.31 10.54 28.33
N SER A 15 -54.30 11.31 27.89
CA SER A 15 -54.67 11.31 26.48
C SER A 15 -53.43 11.65 25.66
N GLN A 16 -53.20 10.94 24.56
CA GLN A 16 -52.10 11.20 23.64
C GLN A 16 -52.05 12.68 23.18
N ALA A 17 -53.17 13.40 23.30
CA ALA A 17 -53.26 14.85 23.11
C ALA A 17 -52.52 15.68 24.17
N GLU A 18 -52.51 15.30 25.45
CA GLU A 18 -51.75 16.01 26.49
C GLU A 18 -50.24 15.74 26.40
N ALA A 19 -49.85 14.51 26.06
CA ALA A 19 -48.45 14.19 25.75
C ALA A 19 -47.96 14.99 24.53
N ASN A 20 -48.79 15.09 23.48
CA ASN A 20 -48.49 15.91 22.31
C ASN A 20 -48.47 17.41 22.61
N ALA A 21 -49.29 17.91 23.55
CA ALA A 21 -49.29 19.31 23.97
C ALA A 21 -48.04 19.68 24.78
N ILE A 22 -47.53 18.77 25.62
CA ILE A 22 -46.29 18.97 26.37
C ILE A 22 -45.08 18.90 25.44
N VAL A 23 -45.08 18.03 24.43
CA VAL A 23 -44.04 17.99 23.39
C VAL A 23 -44.08 19.23 22.50
N ALA A 24 -45.27 19.74 22.16
CA ALA A 24 -45.42 20.99 21.40
C ALA A 24 -44.99 22.25 22.18
N ALA A 25 -44.92 22.18 23.52
CA ALA A 25 -44.38 23.23 24.37
C ALA A 25 -42.85 23.16 24.51
N GLY A 26 -42.20 22.12 23.97
CA GLY A 26 -40.75 22.04 23.83
C GLY A 26 -40.25 23.20 22.96
N GLY A 27 -39.55 24.15 23.56
CA GLY A 27 -39.18 25.41 22.91
C GLY A 27 -38.28 25.19 21.69
N HIS A 28 -38.82 25.37 20.49
CA HIS A 28 -38.02 25.53 19.28
C HIS A 28 -37.19 26.82 19.41
N PHE A 29 -35.88 26.69 19.62
CA PHE A 29 -34.97 27.82 19.62
C PHE A 29 -34.59 28.15 18.18
N LEU A 30 -34.92 29.36 17.70
CA LEU A 30 -34.73 29.79 16.31
C LEU A 30 -35.37 28.85 15.25
N GLY A 31 -36.44 28.14 15.61
CA GLY A 31 -37.16 27.25 14.70
C GLY A 31 -36.56 25.85 14.54
N ALA A 32 -35.50 25.50 15.26
CA ALA A 32 -34.93 24.14 15.28
C ALA A 32 -35.13 23.48 16.65
N SER A 33 -35.14 22.14 16.69
CA SER A 33 -35.18 21.37 17.94
C SER A 33 -33.92 21.59 18.80
N GLU A 34 -34.02 21.36 20.10
CA GLU A 34 -32.85 21.35 21.00
C GLU A 34 -31.80 20.33 20.54
N GLY A 35 -32.25 19.16 20.09
CA GLY A 35 -31.39 18.11 19.54
C GLY A 35 -30.57 18.59 18.34
N PHE A 36 -31.16 19.40 17.45
CA PHE A 36 -30.43 19.99 16.32
C PHE A 36 -29.25 20.84 16.81
N TRP A 37 -29.49 21.74 17.77
CA TRP A 37 -28.45 22.64 18.26
C TRP A 37 -27.33 21.90 18.98
N ILE A 38 -27.66 20.84 19.73
CA ILE A 38 -26.67 19.97 20.38
C ILE A 38 -25.82 19.28 19.32
N VAL A 39 -26.44 18.61 18.34
CA VAL A 39 -25.72 17.90 17.27
C VAL A 39 -24.86 18.86 16.46
N PHE A 40 -25.41 20.03 16.08
CA PHE A 40 -24.69 21.07 15.35
C PHE A 40 -23.49 21.59 16.17
N ALA A 41 -23.68 21.89 17.45
CA ALA A 41 -22.61 22.32 18.34
C ALA A 41 -21.53 21.23 18.51
N CYS A 42 -21.92 19.96 18.60
CA CYS A 42 -20.98 18.83 18.63
C CYS A 42 -20.20 18.69 17.32
N CYS A 43 -20.85 18.85 16.16
CA CYS A 43 -20.17 18.81 14.86
C CYS A 43 -19.17 19.96 14.72
N VAL A 44 -19.62 21.21 14.90
CA VAL A 44 -18.77 22.39 14.74
C VAL A 44 -17.70 22.44 15.82
N GLY A 45 -18.08 22.22 17.08
CA GLY A 45 -17.17 22.21 18.22
C GLY A 45 -16.15 21.08 18.14
N GLY A 46 -16.56 19.87 17.75
CA GLY A 46 -15.66 18.74 17.55
C GLY A 46 -14.64 19.00 16.43
N VAL A 47 -15.10 19.52 15.28
CA VAL A 47 -14.22 19.88 14.15
C VAL A 47 -13.23 20.98 14.54
N LEU A 48 -13.69 22.05 15.20
CA LEU A 48 -12.80 23.15 15.62
C LEU A 48 -11.81 22.69 16.69
N LEU A 49 -12.28 21.95 17.69
CA LEU A 49 -11.43 21.44 18.77
C LEU A 49 -10.34 20.52 18.20
N THR A 50 -10.71 19.58 17.33
CA THR A 50 -9.75 18.68 16.69
C THR A 50 -8.73 19.45 15.86
N LEU A 51 -9.17 20.43 15.06
CA LEU A 51 -8.30 21.31 14.29
C LEU A 51 -7.28 22.03 15.19
N PHE A 52 -7.73 22.70 16.26
CA PHE A 52 -6.86 23.46 17.14
C PHE A 52 -5.91 22.57 17.95
N VAL A 53 -6.38 21.41 18.41
CA VAL A 53 -5.55 20.44 19.15
C VAL A 53 -4.47 19.86 18.25
N VAL A 54 -4.79 19.47 17.02
CA VAL A 54 -3.84 18.93 16.04
C VAL A 54 -2.78 19.98 15.69
N ILE A 55 -3.20 21.18 15.26
CA ILE A 55 -2.27 22.26 14.92
C ILE A 55 -1.41 22.64 16.12
N GLY A 56 -2.01 22.74 17.31
CA GLY A 56 -1.32 23.07 18.56
C GLY A 56 -0.26 22.03 18.93
N ALA A 57 -0.61 20.74 18.86
CA ALA A 57 0.30 19.64 19.16
C ALA A 57 1.48 19.58 18.20
N VAL A 58 1.21 19.69 16.89
CA VAL A 58 2.24 19.65 15.84
C VAL A 58 3.15 20.88 15.95
N THR A 59 2.59 22.07 16.15
CA THR A 59 3.38 23.30 16.34
C THR A 59 4.26 23.22 17.59
N LEU A 60 3.73 22.67 18.69
CA LEU A 60 4.50 22.48 19.91
C LEU A 60 5.62 21.45 19.72
N GLN A 61 5.36 20.36 19.00
CA GLN A 61 6.34 19.34 18.67
C GLN A 61 7.46 19.89 17.77
N THR A 62 7.11 20.62 16.70
CA THR A 62 8.08 21.29 15.84
C THR A 62 8.95 22.26 16.64
N ARG A 63 8.36 23.06 17.54
CA ARG A 63 9.13 23.98 18.40
C ARG A 63 10.08 23.25 19.35
N ARG A 64 9.62 22.17 19.99
CA ARG A 64 10.47 21.36 20.87
C ARG A 64 11.67 20.78 20.11
N ARG A 65 11.46 20.34 18.88
CA ARG A 65 12.55 19.83 18.02
C ARG A 65 13.54 20.91 17.61
N VAL A 66 13.06 22.12 17.33
CA VAL A 66 13.94 23.28 17.08
C VAL A 66 14.83 23.51 18.30
N THR A 67 14.24 23.58 19.49
CA THR A 67 15.01 23.78 20.74
C THR A 67 15.99 22.64 21.03
N GLN A 68 15.59 21.38 20.80
CA GLN A 68 16.49 20.24 20.96
C GLN A 68 17.66 20.28 19.98
N ALA A 69 17.42 20.63 18.72
CA ALA A 69 18.49 20.76 17.73
C ALA A 69 19.46 21.91 18.07
N GLU A 70 18.97 23.00 18.65
CA GLU A 70 19.82 24.10 19.15
C GLU A 70 20.66 23.67 20.36
N GLU A 71 20.09 22.88 21.28
CA GLU A 71 20.78 22.33 22.44
C GLU A 71 21.88 21.34 22.01
N ASP A 72 21.55 20.37 21.14
CA ASP A 72 22.50 19.37 20.63
C ASP A 72 23.69 20.04 19.91
N GLU A 73 23.44 21.10 19.12
CA GLU A 73 24.50 21.84 18.44
C GLU A 73 25.39 22.62 19.41
N SER A 74 24.82 23.18 20.49
CA SER A 74 25.61 23.88 21.50
C SER A 74 26.54 22.94 22.26
N GLU A 75 26.10 21.69 22.51
CA GLU A 75 26.92 20.64 23.12
C GLU A 75 28.04 20.20 22.16
N ASP A 76 27.72 20.00 20.87
CA ASP A 76 28.69 19.65 19.83
C ASP A 76 29.75 20.77 19.65
N GLU A 77 29.37 22.05 19.68
CA GLU A 77 30.31 23.18 19.58
C GLU A 77 31.24 23.30 20.80
N GLU A 78 30.79 22.92 21.99
CA GLU A 78 31.63 22.86 23.18
C GLU A 78 32.59 21.67 23.12
N GLU A 79 32.13 20.48 22.69
CA GLU A 79 32.97 19.28 22.58
C GLU A 79 34.01 19.41 21.44
N GLN A 80 33.64 20.04 20.33
CA GLN A 80 34.51 20.17 19.15
C GLN A 80 35.68 21.16 19.36
N LYS A 81 35.62 22.05 20.36
CA LYS A 81 36.77 22.92 20.71
C LYS A 81 37.96 22.15 21.26
N ASP A 82 37.75 20.93 21.78
CA ASP A 82 38.78 20.18 22.50
C ASP A 82 39.40 18.99 21.71
N LEU A 83 38.83 18.58 20.55
CA LEU A 83 39.36 17.48 19.72
C LEU A 83 39.52 17.83 18.22
N PRO A 84 40.74 17.76 17.64
CA PRO A 84 40.98 18.20 16.26
C PRO A 84 40.69 17.17 15.14
N THR A 85 40.14 15.98 15.40
CA THR A 85 40.37 14.85 14.46
C THR A 85 39.19 14.00 14.02
N ASP A 86 37.93 14.34 14.31
CA ASP A 86 36.83 13.78 13.49
C ASP A 86 35.65 14.76 13.38
N PRO A 87 35.39 15.32 12.18
CA PRO A 87 34.44 16.43 12.00
C PRO A 87 32.98 15.97 11.82
N LEU A 88 32.64 14.74 12.19
CA LEU A 88 31.30 14.21 11.92
C LEU A 88 30.44 14.24 13.19
N PRO A 89 29.45 15.15 13.27
CA PRO A 89 28.49 15.16 14.37
C PRO A 89 27.74 13.83 14.45
N ASN A 90 27.29 13.53 15.66
CA ASN A 90 26.58 12.30 15.99
C ASN A 90 25.41 12.07 15.02
N LYS A 91 25.18 10.80 14.65
CA LYS A 91 24.06 10.45 13.78
C LYS A 91 22.75 10.86 14.47
N PRO A 92 21.86 11.63 13.82
CA PRO A 92 20.56 11.95 14.40
C PRO A 92 19.82 10.64 14.70
N SER A 93 19.39 10.47 15.95
CA SER A 93 18.63 9.31 16.39
C SER A 93 17.22 9.76 16.78
N PRO A 94 16.16 9.12 16.26
CA PRO A 94 14.80 9.46 16.67
C PRO A 94 14.64 9.12 18.15
N ASP A 95 14.25 10.09 18.99
CA ASP A 95 14.00 9.82 20.42
C ASP A 95 12.72 9.00 20.59
N PRO A 96 12.81 7.71 21.00
CA PRO A 96 11.62 6.90 21.14
C PRO A 96 10.76 7.44 22.29
N GLY A 97 9.44 7.33 22.14
CA GLY A 97 8.50 7.75 23.18
C GLY A 97 8.77 7.04 24.52
N PHE A 98 8.32 7.62 25.63
CA PHE A 98 8.50 7.03 26.97
C PHE A 98 8.01 5.57 27.04
N LEU A 99 6.83 5.28 26.49
CA LEU A 99 6.29 3.90 26.46
C LEU A 99 7.14 2.96 25.58
N GLN A 100 7.63 3.46 24.44
CA GLN A 100 8.50 2.69 23.54
C GLN A 100 9.83 2.35 24.22
N ARG A 101 10.41 3.27 25.01
CA ARG A 101 11.62 3.04 25.80
C ARG A 101 11.38 2.11 26.98
N VAL A 102 10.38 2.40 27.82
CA VAL A 102 10.23 1.77 29.14
C VAL A 102 9.44 0.45 29.06
N VAL A 103 8.33 0.42 28.32
CA VAL A 103 7.44 -0.74 28.26
C VAL A 103 7.91 -1.72 27.19
N PHE A 104 8.22 -1.23 25.99
CA PHE A 104 8.56 -2.07 24.84
C PHE A 104 10.06 -2.20 24.56
N ASN A 105 10.91 -1.51 25.32
CA ASN A 105 12.38 -1.60 25.24
C ASN A 105 12.91 -1.50 23.79
N ALA A 106 12.64 -0.36 23.14
CA ALA A 106 13.03 -0.07 21.76
C ALA A 106 14.50 -0.43 21.44
N GLY A 107 15.43 -0.16 22.37
CA GLY A 107 16.84 -0.50 22.20
C GLY A 107 17.13 -2.01 22.08
N LYS A 108 16.25 -2.88 22.56
CA LYS A 108 16.41 -4.35 22.49
C LYS A 108 15.65 -4.98 21.33
N TYR A 109 14.41 -4.56 21.08
CA TYR A 109 13.52 -5.21 20.10
C TYR A 109 13.37 -4.44 18.77
N GLY A 110 13.96 -3.24 18.69
CA GLY A 110 13.90 -2.37 17.52
C GLY A 110 12.75 -1.36 17.58
N ASP A 111 12.97 -0.20 16.95
CA ASP A 111 12.05 0.93 16.99
C ASP A 111 10.70 0.63 16.33
N GLY A 112 10.70 -0.14 15.23
CA GLY A 112 9.48 -0.51 14.51
C GLY A 112 8.52 -1.37 15.35
N PHE A 113 9.05 -2.33 16.11
CA PHE A 113 8.26 -3.13 17.04
C PHE A 113 7.66 -2.25 18.14
N ALA A 114 8.51 -1.46 18.80
CA ALA A 114 8.10 -0.63 19.93
C ALA A 114 7.05 0.42 19.51
N PHE A 115 7.21 1.01 18.33
CA PHE A 115 6.26 1.95 17.72
C PHE A 115 4.88 1.30 17.51
N ASN A 116 4.84 0.16 16.83
CA ASN A 116 3.59 -0.54 16.52
C ASN A 116 2.89 -1.04 17.79
N ALA A 117 3.65 -1.55 18.76
CA ALA A 117 3.11 -2.01 20.04
C ALA A 117 2.53 -0.86 20.88
N ASP A 118 3.21 0.30 20.92
CA ASP A 118 2.70 1.51 21.59
C ASP A 118 1.38 1.99 20.98
N LEU A 119 1.31 2.14 19.65
CA LEU A 119 0.07 2.54 18.99
C LEU A 119 -1.08 1.54 19.21
N SER A 120 -0.79 0.25 19.17
CA SER A 120 -1.76 -0.82 19.45
C SER A 120 -2.30 -0.76 20.88
N LEU A 121 -1.42 -0.48 21.85
CA LEU A 121 -1.78 -0.34 23.25
C LEU A 121 -2.76 0.82 23.46
N ARG A 122 -2.50 1.96 22.81
CA ARG A 122 -3.37 3.15 22.87
C ARG A 122 -4.74 2.87 22.25
N ALA A 123 -4.78 2.25 21.07
CA ALA A 123 -6.03 1.90 20.38
C ALA A 123 -6.86 0.88 21.18
N ALA A 124 -6.20 -0.14 21.74
CA ALA A 124 -6.84 -1.14 22.58
C ALA A 124 -7.39 -0.55 23.88
N PHE A 125 -6.68 0.40 24.49
CA PHE A 125 -7.13 1.09 25.70
C PHE A 125 -8.39 1.92 25.45
N LEU A 126 -8.43 2.71 24.37
CA LEU A 126 -9.64 3.47 24.01
C LEU A 126 -10.81 2.56 23.62
N SER A 127 -10.53 1.45 22.93
CA SER A 127 -11.54 0.44 22.61
C SER A 127 -12.10 -0.23 23.87
N LEU A 128 -11.24 -0.47 24.87
CA LEU A 128 -11.65 -0.98 26.18
C LEU A 128 -12.57 0.00 26.91
N LEU A 129 -12.27 1.31 26.87
CA LEU A 129 -13.15 2.32 27.47
C LEU A 129 -14.54 2.31 26.81
N CYS A 130 -14.60 2.21 25.48
CA CYS A 130 -15.88 2.09 24.75
C CYS A 130 -16.61 0.79 25.12
N ALA A 131 -15.91 -0.35 25.13
CA ALA A 131 -16.47 -1.65 25.49
C ALA A 131 -16.98 -1.68 26.95
N SER A 132 -16.33 -0.95 27.86
CA SER A 132 -16.74 -0.88 29.27
C SER A 132 -18.14 -0.32 29.48
N THR A 133 -18.69 0.43 28.52
CA THR A 133 -20.07 0.95 28.57
C THR A 133 -21.14 -0.15 28.57
N TYR A 134 -20.82 -1.34 28.03
CA TYR A 134 -21.71 -2.50 28.03
C TYR A 134 -21.70 -3.28 29.36
N PHE A 135 -20.60 -3.19 30.11
CA PHE A 135 -20.38 -4.02 31.29
C PHE A 135 -20.49 -3.25 32.61
N ILE A 136 -20.23 -1.94 32.60
CA ILE A 136 -20.27 -1.08 33.78
C ILE A 136 -21.58 -0.28 33.79
N PRO A 137 -22.51 -0.54 34.74
CA PRO A 137 -23.80 0.12 34.78
C PRO A 137 -23.72 1.65 34.84
N ALA A 138 -22.71 2.21 35.51
CA ALA A 138 -22.48 3.66 35.59
C ALA A 138 -22.22 4.31 34.21
N LEU A 139 -21.77 3.55 33.23
CA LEU A 139 -21.49 4.00 31.87
C LEU A 139 -22.61 3.65 30.88
N SER A 140 -23.68 2.99 31.34
CA SER A 140 -24.81 2.60 30.47
C SER A 140 -25.61 3.79 29.94
N TRP A 141 -25.42 4.99 30.51
CA TRP A 141 -26.05 6.23 30.04
C TRP A 141 -25.78 6.49 28.54
N TRP A 142 -24.59 6.16 28.04
CA TRP A 142 -24.27 6.29 26.62
C TRP A 142 -25.23 5.50 25.73
N GLN A 143 -25.54 4.26 26.14
CA GLN A 143 -26.44 3.37 25.42
C GLN A 143 -27.91 3.78 25.59
N SER A 144 -28.28 4.32 26.75
CA SER A 144 -29.65 4.84 26.94
C SER A 144 -29.95 6.05 26.04
N ASN A 145 -28.91 6.77 25.58
CA ASN A 145 -29.07 7.84 24.60
C ASN A 145 -29.14 7.34 23.15
N GLY A 146 -29.02 6.03 22.90
CA GLY A 146 -28.99 5.46 21.55
C GLY A 146 -27.61 5.55 20.88
N TRP A 147 -26.54 5.82 21.65
CA TRP A 147 -25.20 5.91 21.08
C TRP A 147 -24.50 4.56 21.22
N GLU A 148 -24.34 3.88 20.10
CA GLU A 148 -23.73 2.56 20.04
C GLU A 148 -22.20 2.66 20.10
N MET A 149 -21.63 2.25 21.24
CA MET A 149 -20.18 2.31 21.47
C MET A 149 -19.40 1.27 20.69
N SER A 150 -20.04 0.19 20.25
CA SER A 150 -19.50 -0.77 19.27
C SER A 150 -19.13 -0.04 17.97
N TYR A 151 -20.01 0.81 17.46
CA TYR A 151 -19.78 1.60 16.25
C TYR A 151 -18.65 2.63 16.44
N VAL A 152 -18.53 3.24 17.63
CA VAL A 152 -17.39 4.12 17.97
C VAL A 152 -16.05 3.38 17.83
N ILE A 153 -15.98 2.11 18.24
CA ILE A 153 -14.77 1.27 18.09
C ILE A 153 -14.51 0.95 16.62
N VAL A 154 -15.54 0.65 15.83
CA VAL A 154 -15.41 0.44 14.38
C VAL A 154 -14.80 1.68 13.73
N LEU A 155 -15.29 2.87 14.08
CA LEU A 155 -14.79 4.15 13.57
C LEU A 155 -13.39 4.45 14.03
N LEU A 156 -13.08 4.18 15.30
CA LEU A 156 -11.74 4.26 15.84
C LEU A 156 -10.79 3.41 14.98
N GLY A 157 -11.12 2.14 14.72
CA GLY A 157 -10.28 1.22 13.95
C GLY A 157 -10.01 1.68 12.53
N PHE A 158 -11.05 2.07 11.79
CA PHE A 158 -10.90 2.55 10.39
C PHE A 158 -10.29 3.94 10.28
N THR A 159 -10.25 4.71 11.36
CA THR A 159 -9.70 6.07 11.37
C THR A 159 -8.26 6.12 11.84
N VAL A 160 -7.88 5.30 12.83
CA VAL A 160 -6.53 5.29 13.39
C VAL A 160 -5.53 4.71 12.39
N TYR A 161 -4.41 5.41 12.18
CA TYR A 161 -3.31 4.96 11.33
C TYR A 161 -1.94 5.23 11.97
N LEU A 162 -0.87 4.88 11.24
CA LEU A 162 0.51 4.97 11.71
C LEU A 162 1.01 6.41 11.94
N ASP A 163 0.31 7.43 11.44
CA ASP A 163 0.66 8.82 11.64
C ASP A 163 -0.58 9.71 11.78
N LEU A 164 -0.37 10.88 12.39
CA LEU A 164 -1.44 11.82 12.71
C LEU A 164 -2.10 12.38 11.45
N GLY A 165 -1.34 12.74 10.41
CA GLY A 165 -1.84 13.30 9.17
C GLY A 165 -2.80 12.36 8.45
N THR A 166 -2.42 11.09 8.30
CA THR A 166 -3.30 10.07 7.73
C THR A 166 -4.54 9.87 8.60
N THR A 167 -4.38 9.85 9.92
CA THR A 167 -5.50 9.71 10.87
C THR A 167 -6.48 10.88 10.78
N VAL A 168 -5.99 12.12 10.64
CA VAL A 168 -6.82 13.31 10.44
C VAL A 168 -7.55 13.24 9.10
N PHE A 169 -6.86 12.88 8.01
CA PHE A 169 -7.48 12.69 6.71
C PHE A 169 -8.60 11.65 6.75
N LEU A 170 -8.34 10.49 7.37
CA LEU A 170 -9.33 9.43 7.54
C LEU A 170 -10.50 9.90 8.41
N ALA A 171 -10.24 10.65 9.49
CA ALA A 171 -11.28 11.18 10.36
C ALA A 171 -12.21 12.14 9.59
N TRP A 172 -11.63 13.07 8.83
CA TRP A 172 -12.36 14.04 8.03
C TRP A 172 -13.19 13.38 6.93
N SER A 173 -12.58 12.48 6.16
CA SER A 173 -13.27 11.76 5.10
C SER A 173 -14.37 10.85 5.64
N GLY A 174 -14.14 10.17 6.77
CA GLY A 174 -15.16 9.34 7.42
C GLY A 174 -16.33 10.16 7.99
N PHE A 175 -16.03 11.25 8.69
CA PHE A 175 -17.03 12.20 9.17
C PHE A 175 -17.90 12.74 8.03
N TYR A 176 -17.26 13.17 6.94
CA TYR A 176 -17.97 13.72 5.78
C TYR A 176 -18.87 12.67 5.11
N GLY A 177 -18.39 11.43 4.95
CA GLY A 177 -19.18 10.33 4.43
C GLY A 177 -20.44 10.06 5.26
N THR A 178 -20.31 9.94 6.57
CA THR A 178 -21.47 9.76 7.46
C THR A 178 -22.40 10.98 7.42
N LEU A 179 -21.85 12.20 7.47
CA LEU A 179 -22.65 13.43 7.44
C LEU A 179 -23.50 13.54 6.18
N LEU A 180 -22.95 13.21 5.01
CA LEU A 180 -23.71 13.22 3.76
C LEU A 180 -24.88 12.22 3.78
N SER A 181 -24.64 11.01 4.29
CA SER A 181 -25.70 10.00 4.38
C SER A 181 -26.78 10.39 5.39
N VAL A 182 -26.41 10.95 6.55
CA VAL A 182 -27.34 11.44 7.58
C VAL A 182 -28.15 12.63 7.06
N ALA A 183 -27.51 13.58 6.37
CA ALA A 183 -28.20 14.70 5.74
C ALA A 183 -29.21 14.23 4.67
N ASN A 184 -28.85 13.21 3.89
CA ASN A 184 -29.77 12.60 2.94
C ASN A 184 -30.91 11.82 3.63
N CYS A 185 -30.65 11.19 4.77
CA CYS A 185 -31.67 10.57 5.61
C CYS A 185 -32.69 11.60 6.13
N TRP A 186 -32.22 12.75 6.61
CA TRP A 186 -33.09 13.87 7.00
C TRP A 186 -33.93 14.38 5.83
N LEU A 187 -33.41 14.36 4.61
CA LEU A 187 -34.20 14.69 3.41
C LEU A 187 -35.28 13.64 3.13
N LEU A 188 -34.94 12.34 3.18
CA LEU A 188 -35.86 11.23 2.96
C LEU A 188 -37.05 11.27 3.93
N PHE A 189 -36.78 11.28 5.23
CA PHE A 189 -37.79 11.30 6.29
C PHE A 189 -38.38 12.70 6.54
N GLY A 190 -37.78 13.76 6.02
CA GLY A 190 -38.38 15.09 5.98
C GLY A 190 -39.51 15.20 4.96
N LEU A 191 -39.33 14.59 3.78
CA LEU A 191 -40.32 14.59 2.70
C LEU A 191 -41.41 13.52 2.91
N TYR A 192 -41.01 12.33 3.36
CA TYR A 192 -41.91 11.22 3.68
C TYR A 192 -41.67 10.72 5.12
N PRO A 193 -42.25 11.40 6.14
CA PRO A 193 -41.99 11.10 7.55
C PRO A 193 -42.33 9.69 8.03
N ASN A 194 -43.18 8.98 7.31
CA ASN A 194 -43.59 7.61 7.62
C ASN A 194 -42.93 6.57 6.70
N GLY A 195 -41.95 6.96 5.88
CA GLY A 195 -41.37 6.08 4.86
C GLY A 195 -42.42 5.46 3.94
N THR A 196 -42.27 4.17 3.65
CA THR A 196 -43.23 3.36 2.88
C THR A 196 -44.31 2.69 3.75
N SER A 197 -44.64 3.24 4.92
CA SER A 197 -45.62 2.65 5.84
C SER A 197 -47.03 3.26 5.71
N SER A 198 -47.31 4.07 4.69
CA SER A 198 -48.60 4.82 4.55
C SER A 198 -49.50 4.25 3.45
N ASP A 199 -50.81 4.51 3.48
CA ASP A 199 -51.75 3.97 2.48
C ASP A 199 -51.45 4.41 1.01
N ASN A 200 -50.50 5.34 0.78
CA ASN A 200 -50.10 5.85 -0.54
C ASN A 200 -48.64 5.49 -0.89
N ASN A 201 -48.29 4.20 -0.79
CA ASN A 201 -46.90 3.71 -0.81
C ASN A 201 -46.12 3.85 -2.11
N SER A 202 -46.77 4.02 -3.26
CA SER A 202 -46.07 3.97 -4.55
C SER A 202 -45.13 5.15 -4.79
N GLU A 203 -45.51 6.37 -4.38
CA GLU A 203 -44.70 7.57 -4.57
C GLU A 203 -43.48 7.60 -3.64
N ALA A 204 -43.68 7.31 -2.36
CA ALA A 204 -42.61 7.25 -1.37
C ALA A 204 -41.57 6.18 -1.77
N MET A 205 -42.03 5.00 -2.20
CA MET A 205 -41.17 3.92 -2.65
C MET A 205 -40.35 4.31 -3.89
N LEU A 206 -40.98 4.91 -4.91
CA LEU A 206 -40.29 5.40 -6.10
C LEU A 206 -39.25 6.47 -5.75
N PHE A 207 -39.61 7.42 -4.89
CA PHE A 207 -38.70 8.45 -4.41
C PHE A 207 -37.49 7.86 -3.68
N GLY A 208 -37.71 6.88 -2.79
CA GLY A 208 -36.65 6.18 -2.07
C GLY A 208 -35.66 5.50 -3.01
N TYR A 209 -36.14 4.80 -4.06
CA TYR A 209 -35.25 4.21 -5.07
C TYR A 209 -34.46 5.26 -5.83
N VAL A 210 -35.12 6.30 -6.36
CA VAL A 210 -34.46 7.36 -7.13
C VAL A 210 -33.41 8.06 -6.27
N ASN A 211 -33.73 8.40 -5.03
CA ASN A 211 -32.81 9.01 -4.09
C ASN A 211 -31.58 8.12 -3.83
N PHE A 212 -31.80 6.82 -3.55
CA PHE A 212 -30.71 5.87 -3.34
C PHE A 212 -29.78 5.79 -4.55
N PHE A 213 -30.32 5.62 -5.76
CA PHE A 213 -29.53 5.54 -6.98
C PHE A 213 -28.76 6.83 -7.27
N VAL A 214 -29.39 8.00 -7.09
CA VAL A 214 -28.72 9.29 -7.27
C VAL A 214 -27.59 9.46 -6.25
N PHE A 215 -27.81 9.09 -4.99
CA PHE A 215 -26.78 9.16 -3.95
C PHE A 215 -25.59 8.25 -4.30
N VAL A 216 -25.84 7.00 -4.65
CA VAL A 216 -24.80 6.04 -5.06
C VAL A 216 -24.04 6.55 -6.28
N TRP A 217 -24.75 7.07 -7.30
CA TRP A 217 -24.15 7.65 -8.49
C TRP A 217 -23.28 8.86 -8.16
N LEU A 218 -23.71 9.75 -7.27
CA LEU A 218 -22.90 10.89 -6.82
C LEU A 218 -21.65 10.43 -6.06
N MET A 219 -21.79 9.46 -5.14
CA MET A 219 -20.68 8.95 -4.34
C MET A 219 -19.57 8.34 -5.20
N PHE A 220 -19.95 7.58 -6.22
CA PHE A 220 -19.00 7.00 -7.18
C PHE A 220 -18.56 7.99 -8.25
N GLY A 221 -19.48 8.75 -8.85
CA GLY A 221 -19.23 9.62 -9.99
C GLY A 221 -18.44 10.88 -9.68
N LEU A 222 -18.52 11.41 -8.45
CA LEU A 222 -17.70 12.53 -7.98
C LEU A 222 -16.37 12.07 -7.34
N ASN A 223 -16.09 10.76 -7.35
CA ASN A 223 -14.90 10.16 -6.75
C ASN A 223 -14.58 10.61 -5.32
N PHE A 224 -15.56 10.66 -4.41
CA PHE A 224 -15.26 10.98 -3.01
C PHE A 224 -14.15 10.10 -2.44
N ALA A 225 -13.41 10.63 -1.45
CA ALA A 225 -12.38 9.89 -0.75
C ALA A 225 -12.89 8.51 -0.30
N THR A 226 -12.02 7.49 -0.37
CA THR A 226 -12.42 6.08 -0.15
C THR A 226 -13.12 5.88 1.20
N ASN A 227 -12.65 6.51 2.28
CA ASN A 227 -13.30 6.42 3.59
C ASN A 227 -14.69 7.09 3.60
N ALA A 228 -14.86 8.20 2.87
CA ALA A 228 -16.15 8.86 2.72
C ALA A 228 -17.14 7.97 1.95
N LYS A 229 -16.70 7.31 0.88
CA LYS A 229 -17.50 6.30 0.15
C LYS A 229 -17.90 5.15 1.07
N MET A 230 -16.95 4.62 1.85
CA MET A 230 -17.19 3.52 2.77
C MET A 230 -18.32 3.82 3.76
N PHE A 231 -18.18 4.89 4.54
CA PHE A 231 -19.19 5.24 5.55
C PHE A 231 -20.48 5.78 4.94
N GLY A 232 -20.37 6.61 3.90
CA GLY A 232 -21.52 7.17 3.21
C GLY A 232 -22.40 6.11 2.56
N LEU A 233 -21.81 5.15 1.83
CA LEU A 233 -22.56 4.06 1.20
C LEU A 233 -23.08 3.05 2.23
N SER A 234 -22.32 2.76 3.29
CA SER A 234 -22.76 1.85 4.35
C SER A 234 -24.02 2.37 5.05
N TRP A 235 -24.00 3.63 5.49
CA TRP A 235 -25.15 4.24 6.14
C TRP A 235 -26.30 4.47 5.18
N GLN A 236 -26.01 4.85 3.92
CA GLN A 236 -27.06 5.03 2.94
C GLN A 236 -27.79 3.72 2.66
N ALA A 237 -27.08 2.58 2.60
CA ALA A 237 -27.72 1.28 2.46
C ALA A 237 -28.67 0.99 3.64
N TYR A 238 -28.24 1.27 4.87
CA TYR A 238 -29.07 1.12 6.06
C TYR A 238 -30.31 2.03 6.04
N PHE A 239 -30.14 3.34 5.87
CA PHE A 239 -31.25 4.29 5.86
C PHE A 239 -32.24 4.03 4.72
N SER A 240 -31.75 3.63 3.54
CA SER A 240 -32.63 3.31 2.41
C SER A 240 -33.41 2.03 2.65
N MET A 241 -32.83 1.00 3.29
CA MET A 241 -33.56 -0.21 3.65
C MET A 241 -34.65 0.07 4.69
N CYS A 242 -34.34 0.85 5.72
CA CYS A 242 -35.32 1.28 6.71
C CYS A 242 -36.45 2.09 6.07
N PHE A 243 -36.11 3.05 5.20
CA PHE A 243 -37.10 3.89 4.51
C PHE A 243 -38.01 3.08 3.59
N LEU A 244 -37.47 2.10 2.87
CA LEU A 244 -38.21 1.29 1.90
C LEU A 244 -38.97 0.13 2.55
N ASN A 245 -38.58 -0.32 3.74
CA ASN A 245 -39.22 -1.41 4.46
C ASN A 245 -40.52 -0.93 5.17
N PRO A 246 -41.71 -1.36 4.71
CA PRO A 246 -42.97 -0.94 5.32
C PRO A 246 -43.16 -1.47 6.75
N GLY A 247 -42.38 -2.48 7.15
CA GLY A 247 -42.39 -3.07 8.48
C GLY A 247 -41.41 -2.42 9.46
N ASP A 248 -40.56 -1.50 9.01
CA ASP A 248 -39.57 -0.88 9.89
C ASP A 248 -40.24 0.08 10.88
N ARG A 249 -39.76 0.04 12.12
CA ARG A 249 -40.25 0.86 13.24
C ARG A 249 -39.15 1.70 13.87
N SER A 250 -38.00 1.78 13.20
CA SER A 250 -36.87 2.56 13.68
C SER A 250 -37.25 4.04 13.68
N VAL A 251 -36.80 4.76 14.71
CA VAL A 251 -37.12 6.17 14.88
C VAL A 251 -36.07 7.00 14.13
N PHE A 252 -36.54 7.80 13.18
CA PHE A 252 -35.75 8.77 12.41
C PHE A 252 -36.28 10.20 12.61
N SER A 253 -35.40 11.18 12.52
CA SER A 253 -35.78 12.61 12.57
C SER A 253 -36.61 13.01 11.35
N ARG A 254 -37.65 13.82 11.56
CA ARG A 254 -38.64 14.20 10.53
C ARG A 254 -38.23 15.48 9.80
N GLY A 255 -37.00 15.51 9.30
CA GLY A 255 -36.43 16.65 8.58
C GLY A 255 -35.35 17.40 9.37
N LEU A 256 -34.78 18.42 8.72
CA LEU A 256 -33.62 19.18 9.24
C LEU A 256 -33.90 19.97 10.52
N TRP A 257 -35.17 20.28 10.80
CA TRP A 257 -35.56 21.15 11.91
C TRP A 257 -36.06 20.38 13.14
N ASP A 258 -36.36 19.08 13.00
CA ASP A 258 -36.85 18.19 14.06
C ASP A 258 -35.90 17.02 14.29
N ILE A 259 -34.66 17.35 14.67
CA ILE A 259 -33.64 16.34 14.98
C ILE A 259 -33.89 15.76 16.37
N GLN A 260 -34.06 14.44 16.43
CA GLN A 260 -34.20 13.68 17.66
C GLN A 260 -32.85 13.04 18.04
N LEU A 261 -32.42 13.21 19.29
CA LEU A 261 -31.11 12.72 19.76
C LEU A 261 -31.02 11.19 19.81
N HIS A 262 -32.15 10.51 19.97
CA HIS A 262 -32.25 9.06 20.03
C HIS A 262 -32.52 8.41 18.67
N ALA A 263 -32.60 9.21 17.61
CA ALA A 263 -32.83 8.69 16.26
C ALA A 263 -31.57 7.99 15.73
N GLY A 264 -31.77 6.94 14.93
CA GLY A 264 -30.67 6.07 14.47
C GLY A 264 -29.60 6.84 13.68
N GLU A 265 -30.00 7.80 12.85
CA GLU A 265 -29.09 8.65 12.08
C GLU A 265 -28.30 9.63 12.96
N THR A 266 -28.90 10.14 14.03
CA THR A 266 -28.20 10.97 15.02
C THR A 266 -27.18 10.14 15.80
N GLY A 267 -27.55 8.91 16.17
CA GLY A 267 -26.64 7.94 16.79
C GLY A 267 -25.42 7.64 15.92
N ALA A 268 -25.62 7.42 14.61
CA ALA A 268 -24.54 7.23 13.64
C ALA A 268 -23.60 8.44 13.54
N LEU A 269 -24.14 9.66 13.47
CA LEU A 269 -23.35 10.88 13.40
C LEU A 269 -22.55 11.10 14.70
N MET A 270 -23.19 10.95 15.86
CA MET A 270 -22.52 11.09 17.16
C MET A 270 -21.44 10.03 17.35
N GLY A 271 -21.72 8.77 16.99
CA GLY A 271 -20.72 7.70 17.03
C GLY A 271 -19.51 7.99 16.13
N THR A 272 -19.73 8.61 14.97
CA THR A 272 -18.64 9.05 14.09
C THR A 272 -17.80 10.15 14.73
N ILE A 273 -18.42 11.17 15.33
CA ILE A 273 -17.70 12.27 16.02
C ILE A 273 -16.81 11.71 17.13
N TRP A 274 -17.36 10.82 17.98
CA TRP A 274 -16.60 10.21 19.08
C TRP A 274 -15.51 9.26 18.58
N GLY A 275 -15.79 8.44 17.56
CA GLY A 275 -14.81 7.53 16.98
C GLY A 275 -13.62 8.26 16.35
N CYS A 276 -13.89 9.33 15.59
CA CYS A 276 -12.86 10.21 15.05
C CYS A 276 -12.07 10.92 16.15
N GLY A 277 -12.77 11.44 17.19
CA GLY A 277 -12.12 12.07 18.33
C GLY A 277 -11.18 11.12 19.08
N PHE A 278 -11.60 9.88 19.34
CA PHE A 278 -10.77 8.86 19.98
C PHE A 278 -9.61 8.42 19.09
N ALA A 279 -9.79 8.32 17.78
CA ALA A 279 -8.70 8.02 16.87
C ALA A 279 -7.61 9.10 16.94
N LEU A 280 -7.99 10.38 16.98
CA LEU A 280 -7.04 11.48 17.15
C LEU A 280 -6.34 11.44 18.51
N LEU A 281 -7.08 11.19 19.60
CA LEU A 281 -6.49 11.04 20.94
C LEU A 281 -5.47 9.90 21.00
N CYS A 282 -5.74 8.79 20.30
CA CYS A 282 -4.83 7.64 20.19
C CYS A 282 -3.44 8.05 19.66
N VAL A 283 -3.42 8.90 18.62
CA VAL A 283 -2.18 9.29 17.95
C VAL A 283 -1.51 10.52 18.61
N LEU A 284 -2.27 11.31 19.37
CA LEU A 284 -1.78 12.50 20.09
C LEU A 284 -1.20 12.20 21.48
N VAL A 285 -1.78 11.25 22.21
CA VAL A 285 -1.50 11.03 23.65
C VAL A 285 -0.91 9.64 23.90
N PRO A 286 0.15 9.50 24.74
CA PRO A 286 0.88 10.56 25.45
C PRO A 286 1.88 11.34 24.59
N THR A 287 2.30 10.78 23.46
CA THR A 287 3.24 11.43 22.54
C THR A 287 2.62 11.52 21.15
N CYS A 288 2.76 12.70 20.52
CA CYS A 288 2.23 12.97 19.19
C CYS A 288 3.06 12.24 18.12
N MET A 289 2.41 11.35 17.36
CA MET A 289 3.04 10.62 16.23
C MET A 289 2.81 11.38 14.91
N SER A 290 3.44 12.54 14.77
CA SER A 290 3.33 13.41 13.59
C SER A 290 4.03 12.83 12.35
N ALA A 291 3.35 12.85 11.21
CA ALA A 291 3.88 12.59 9.87
C ALA A 291 4.92 13.63 9.48
N LEU A 292 4.71 14.92 9.80
CA LEU A 292 5.74 15.94 9.61
C LEU A 292 7.00 15.59 10.41
N GLY A 293 6.82 15.15 11.66
CA GLY A 293 7.93 14.72 12.50
C GLY A 293 8.73 13.56 11.88
N LYS A 294 8.05 12.53 11.35
CA LYS A 294 8.72 11.43 10.65
C LYS A 294 9.47 11.90 9.40
N ALA A 295 8.87 12.79 8.60
CA ALA A 295 9.53 13.37 7.43
C ALA A 295 10.77 14.19 7.82
N GLN A 296 10.71 14.94 8.91
CA GLN A 296 11.86 15.68 9.44
C GLN A 296 13.00 14.75 9.86
N ASP A 297 12.69 13.66 10.56
CA ASP A 297 13.69 12.68 11.03
C ASP A 297 14.36 11.98 9.84
N LEU A 298 13.57 11.56 8.86
CA LEU A 298 14.06 10.97 7.61
C LEU A 298 14.91 11.96 6.82
N ALA A 299 14.54 13.23 6.73
CA ALA A 299 15.30 14.25 6.02
C ALA A 299 16.70 14.44 6.62
N LEU A 300 16.79 14.56 7.96
CA LEU A 300 18.05 14.71 8.67
C LEU A 300 18.93 13.47 8.55
N GLU A 301 18.36 12.26 8.73
CA GLU A 301 19.11 11.02 8.56
C GLU A 301 19.63 10.87 7.13
N THR A 302 18.79 11.14 6.13
CA THR A 302 19.15 11.03 4.71
C THR A 302 20.26 12.02 4.35
N ALA A 303 20.13 13.29 4.74
CA ALA A 303 21.17 14.31 4.55
C ALA A 303 22.50 13.93 5.24
N TRP A 304 22.43 13.37 6.45
CA TRP A 304 23.61 12.93 7.19
C TRP A 304 24.32 11.77 6.47
N THR A 305 23.56 10.75 6.05
CA THR A 305 24.06 9.55 5.38
C THR A 305 24.64 9.87 4.00
N HIS A 306 24.07 10.83 3.26
CA HIS A 306 24.64 11.30 2.00
C HIS A 306 26.09 11.79 2.13
N GLY A 307 26.34 12.70 3.07
CA GLY A 307 27.69 13.24 3.30
C GLY A 307 28.69 12.16 3.71
N ARG A 308 28.24 11.21 4.56
CA ARG A 308 29.09 10.11 5.02
C ARG A 308 29.42 9.10 3.93
N LEU A 309 28.42 8.72 3.13
CA LEU A 309 28.57 7.81 2.00
C LEU A 309 29.62 8.33 1.02
N LEU A 310 29.58 9.61 0.64
CA LEU A 310 30.54 10.17 -0.32
C LEU A 310 31.98 10.17 0.23
N GLN A 311 32.16 10.45 1.53
CA GLN A 311 33.46 10.35 2.17
C GLN A 311 33.98 8.91 2.17
N HIS A 312 33.12 7.94 2.48
CA HIS A 312 33.46 6.52 2.45
C HIS A 312 33.80 6.02 1.04
N VAL A 313 33.05 6.46 0.03
CA VAL A 313 33.35 6.17 -1.39
C VAL A 313 34.73 6.71 -1.78
N LEU A 314 35.09 7.91 -1.32
CA LEU A 314 36.40 8.51 -1.56
C LEU A 314 37.53 7.77 -0.83
N GLU A 315 37.36 7.47 0.46
CA GLU A 315 38.32 6.70 1.26
C GLU A 315 38.58 5.33 0.61
N HIS A 316 37.50 4.65 0.20
CA HIS A 316 37.58 3.35 -0.46
C HIS A 316 38.19 3.41 -1.85
N SER A 317 37.92 4.45 -2.64
CA SER A 317 38.51 4.58 -3.99
C SER A 317 40.04 4.67 -3.99
N ILE A 318 40.65 4.89 -2.82
CA ILE A 318 42.08 5.13 -2.64
C ILE A 318 42.74 4.02 -1.83
N ALA A 319 42.08 3.55 -0.76
CA ALA A 319 42.43 2.28 -0.15
C ALA A 319 42.29 1.20 -1.24
N LYS A 320 43.23 0.26 -1.37
CA LYS A 320 43.12 -0.83 -2.36
C LYS A 320 42.05 -1.85 -1.96
N GLY A 321 40.86 -1.38 -1.60
CA GLY A 321 39.77 -2.18 -1.10
C GLY A 321 39.15 -3.04 -2.20
N GLY A 322 38.49 -4.12 -1.79
CA GLY A 322 37.96 -5.12 -2.70
C GLY A 322 36.64 -4.72 -3.36
N ARG A 323 36.24 -5.43 -4.42
CA ARG A 323 34.92 -5.26 -5.07
C ARG A 323 33.73 -5.39 -4.09
N GLN A 324 33.89 -6.14 -3.00
CA GLN A 324 32.82 -6.39 -2.03
C GLN A 324 32.25 -5.09 -1.42
N GLU A 325 33.07 -4.07 -1.21
CA GLU A 325 32.64 -2.79 -0.63
C GLU A 325 31.84 -1.92 -1.61
N THR A 326 32.01 -2.09 -2.92
CA THR A 326 31.16 -1.40 -3.91
C THR A 326 29.70 -1.86 -3.82
N SER A 327 29.49 -3.15 -3.53
CA SER A 327 28.14 -3.69 -3.29
C SER A 327 27.50 -3.14 -2.02
N THR A 328 28.29 -2.83 -0.98
CA THR A 328 27.77 -2.20 0.24
C THR A 328 27.35 -0.76 -0.03
N PHE A 329 28.12 0.00 -0.83
CA PHE A 329 27.70 1.35 -1.22
C PHE A 329 26.43 1.34 -2.08
N GLY A 330 26.30 0.40 -3.01
CA GLY A 330 25.07 0.21 -3.78
C GLY A 330 23.85 -0.05 -2.88
N ALA A 331 24.02 -0.88 -1.84
CA ALA A 331 22.98 -1.13 -0.84
C ALA A 331 22.65 0.13 -0.02
N GLU A 332 23.64 0.94 0.33
CA GLU A 332 23.43 2.21 1.04
C GLU A 332 22.66 3.23 0.21
N VAL A 333 22.93 3.39 -1.10
CA VAL A 333 22.11 4.31 -1.91
C VAL A 333 20.70 3.76 -2.17
N LYS A 334 20.53 2.43 -2.26
CA LYS A 334 19.18 1.82 -2.29
C LYS A 334 18.41 2.19 -1.01
N LYS A 335 19.08 2.18 0.15
CA LYS A 335 18.49 2.62 1.42
C LYS A 335 18.16 4.12 1.44
N LEU A 336 19.07 4.98 0.98
CA LEU A 336 18.81 6.42 0.86
C LEU A 336 17.58 6.71 0.00
N ARG A 337 17.47 6.04 -1.15
CA ARG A 337 16.30 6.18 -2.03
C ARG A 337 15.01 5.74 -1.36
N GLU A 338 15.05 4.65 -0.61
CA GLU A 338 13.88 4.18 0.15
C GLU A 338 13.46 5.21 1.21
N HIS A 339 14.42 5.86 1.90
CA HIS A 339 14.10 6.94 2.84
C HIS A 339 13.45 8.14 2.14
N VAL A 340 13.97 8.57 0.98
CA VAL A 340 13.38 9.67 0.20
C VAL A 340 11.96 9.32 -0.26
N LYS A 341 11.76 8.09 -0.76
CA LYS A 341 10.43 7.58 -1.15
C LYS A 341 9.45 7.51 0.01
N GLN A 342 9.91 7.19 1.22
CA GLN A 342 9.08 7.20 2.43
C GLN A 342 8.76 8.61 2.92
N MET A 343 9.60 9.60 2.61
CA MET A 343 9.38 10.98 3.00
C MET A 343 8.21 11.64 2.25
N GLU A 344 8.03 11.34 0.96
CA GLU A 344 6.92 11.88 0.14
C GLU A 344 5.52 11.65 0.74
N PRO A 345 5.08 10.41 1.06
CA PRO A 345 3.75 10.19 1.62
C PRO A 345 3.60 10.85 2.99
N HIS A 346 4.66 10.90 3.80
CA HIS A 346 4.64 11.62 5.08
C HIS A 346 4.46 13.12 4.88
N LEU A 347 5.12 13.71 3.90
CA LEU A 347 4.94 15.14 3.56
C LEU A 347 3.55 15.41 2.99
N ALA A 348 3.01 14.56 2.13
CA ALA A 348 1.64 14.68 1.63
C ALA A 348 0.63 14.64 2.78
N ASN A 349 0.76 13.66 3.68
CA ASN A 349 -0.15 13.49 4.82
C ASN A 349 0.03 14.58 5.89
N SER A 350 1.24 15.14 6.05
CA SER A 350 1.50 16.23 6.99
C SER A 350 0.70 17.50 6.68
N TRP A 351 0.18 17.65 5.45
CA TRP A 351 -0.75 18.73 5.12
C TRP A 351 -1.96 18.75 6.07
N TRP A 352 -2.50 17.58 6.42
CA TRP A 352 -3.66 17.45 7.32
C TRP A 352 -3.31 17.76 8.79
N GLU A 353 -2.03 17.83 9.12
CA GLU A 353 -1.55 18.19 10.47
C GLU A 353 -1.37 19.69 10.63
N CYS A 354 -0.82 20.34 9.59
CA CYS A 354 -0.43 21.75 9.66
C CYS A 354 -1.35 22.69 8.88
N PHE A 355 -2.16 22.20 7.93
CA PHE A 355 -2.96 22.99 6.99
C PHE A 355 -2.15 24.07 6.25
N ASP A 356 -0.85 23.79 6.03
CA ASP A 356 0.15 24.75 5.57
C ASP A 356 0.14 26.07 6.39
N LEU A 357 -0.08 26.00 7.70
CA LEU A 357 -0.08 27.17 8.59
C LEU A 357 1.24 27.30 9.35
N GLY A 358 1.68 28.56 9.50
CA GLY A 358 2.78 28.93 10.40
C GLY A 358 4.13 28.27 10.06
N ILE A 359 4.86 27.87 11.11
CA ILE A 359 6.21 27.29 11.00
C ILE A 359 6.15 25.87 10.44
N ALA A 360 5.16 25.07 10.85
CA ALA A 360 4.99 23.70 10.36
C ALA A 360 4.68 23.66 8.86
N GLY A 361 3.82 24.56 8.37
CA GLY A 361 3.56 24.70 6.93
C GLY A 361 4.80 25.08 6.13
N ARG A 362 5.60 26.03 6.62
CA ARG A 362 6.89 26.39 6.00
C ARG A 362 7.90 25.25 6.00
N SER A 363 7.99 24.51 7.12
CA SER A 363 8.86 23.33 7.20
C SER A 363 8.47 22.28 6.16
N LYS A 364 7.19 21.94 6.06
CA LYS A 364 6.68 21.02 5.03
C LYS A 364 7.04 21.47 3.61
N ALA A 365 6.81 22.74 3.28
CA ALA A 365 7.12 23.28 1.94
C ALA A 365 8.61 23.13 1.60
N ARG A 366 9.50 23.50 2.53
CA ARG A 366 10.95 23.36 2.37
C ARG A 366 11.39 21.90 2.30
N LEU A 367 10.81 21.03 3.13
CA LEU A 367 11.09 19.59 3.10
C LEU A 367 10.66 18.95 1.77
N SER A 368 9.58 19.42 1.15
CA SER A 368 9.17 18.96 -0.18
C SER A 368 10.22 19.29 -1.25
N LYS A 369 10.84 20.47 -1.17
CA LYS A 369 11.93 20.85 -2.05
C LYS A 369 13.20 20.07 -1.76
N LEU A 370 13.55 19.92 -0.49
CA LEU A 370 14.67 19.09 -0.06
C LEU A 370 14.48 17.63 -0.50
N CYS A 371 13.27 17.09 -0.46
CA CYS A 371 12.94 15.75 -0.97
C CYS A 371 13.35 15.62 -2.44
N THR A 372 12.91 16.58 -3.26
CA THR A 372 13.24 16.64 -4.69
C THR A 372 14.75 16.78 -4.91
N ALA A 373 15.43 17.59 -4.10
CA ALA A 373 16.89 17.73 -4.16
C ALA A 373 17.62 16.45 -3.77
N LEU A 374 17.20 15.78 -2.69
CA LEU A 374 17.80 14.52 -2.21
C LEU A 374 17.65 13.39 -3.22
N GLU A 375 16.55 13.34 -3.99
CA GLU A 375 16.43 12.40 -5.10
C GLU A 375 17.53 12.60 -6.14
N VAL A 376 17.75 13.85 -6.57
CA VAL A 376 18.78 14.19 -7.56
C VAL A 376 20.18 13.92 -6.99
N LEU A 377 20.42 14.27 -5.73
CA LEU A 377 21.68 14.01 -5.02
C LEU A 377 21.96 12.51 -4.87
N THR A 378 20.92 11.68 -4.74
CA THR A 378 21.06 10.20 -4.72
C THR A 378 21.54 9.68 -6.07
N ASP A 379 21.05 10.25 -7.17
CA ASP A 379 21.52 9.88 -8.50
C ASP A 379 23.01 10.27 -8.69
N TRP A 380 23.44 11.44 -8.19
CA TRP A 380 24.87 11.83 -8.22
C TRP A 380 25.77 11.01 -7.29
N ALA A 381 25.25 10.54 -6.15
CA ALA A 381 25.99 9.61 -5.29
C ALA A 381 26.18 8.26 -5.99
N GLU A 382 25.14 7.76 -6.67
CA GLU A 382 25.21 6.54 -7.49
C GLU A 382 26.20 6.69 -8.64
N ALA A 383 26.18 7.83 -9.34
CA ALA A 383 27.18 8.16 -10.37
C ALA A 383 28.62 8.03 -9.85
N SER A 384 28.87 8.52 -8.64
CA SER A 384 30.19 8.49 -8.00
C SER A 384 30.62 7.05 -7.69
N ILE A 385 29.70 6.21 -7.21
CA ILE A 385 29.96 4.77 -6.97
C ILE A 385 30.26 4.05 -8.28
N LEU A 386 29.47 4.29 -9.34
CA LEU A 386 29.69 3.69 -10.67
C LEU A 386 31.04 4.10 -11.26
N ALA A 387 31.47 5.35 -11.07
CA ALA A 387 32.79 5.79 -11.49
C ALA A 387 33.91 5.05 -10.73
N VAL A 388 33.74 4.86 -9.40
CA VAL A 388 34.66 4.08 -8.57
C VAL A 388 34.71 2.61 -8.97
N GLU A 389 33.57 1.97 -9.24
CA GLU A 389 33.50 0.60 -9.76
C GLU A 389 34.36 0.45 -11.04
N GLN A 390 34.25 1.41 -11.96
CA GLN A 390 35.05 1.40 -13.20
C GLN A 390 36.55 1.65 -12.96
N VAL A 391 36.93 2.45 -11.95
CA VAL A 391 38.34 2.61 -11.56
C VAL A 391 38.91 1.25 -11.14
N PHE A 392 38.18 0.48 -10.33
CA PHE A 392 38.61 -0.84 -9.87
C PHE A 392 38.70 -1.89 -10.97
N GLU A 393 37.70 -1.96 -11.85
CA GLU A 393 37.72 -2.90 -12.98
C GLU A 393 38.94 -2.69 -13.89
N GLN A 394 39.38 -1.44 -14.04
CA GLN A 394 40.58 -1.14 -14.81
C GLN A 394 41.88 -1.40 -14.05
N SER A 395 41.86 -1.30 -12.71
CA SER A 395 43.02 -1.49 -11.85
C SER A 395 43.48 -2.95 -11.75
N GLU A 396 42.58 -3.94 -11.92
CA GLU A 396 42.97 -5.36 -11.88
C GLU A 396 44.04 -5.73 -12.94
N ASN A 397 44.21 -4.88 -13.95
CA ASN A 397 45.19 -5.05 -15.02
C ASN A 397 46.54 -4.31 -14.81
N GLY A 398 46.79 -3.64 -13.68
CA GLY A 398 48.13 -3.07 -13.38
C GLY A 398 48.20 -2.03 -12.25
N GLN A 399 49.41 -1.77 -11.71
CA GLN A 399 49.67 -0.92 -10.51
C GLN A 399 49.55 0.60 -10.72
N ASP A 400 49.20 1.09 -11.91
CA ASP A 400 49.37 2.51 -12.29
C ASP A 400 48.12 3.41 -12.22
N HIS A 401 46.98 2.92 -11.73
CA HIS A 401 45.64 3.50 -11.95
C HIS A 401 45.13 4.52 -10.91
N ALA A 402 45.91 4.84 -9.86
CA ALA A 402 45.49 5.81 -8.84
C ALA A 402 46.28 7.14 -8.90
N ARG A 403 46.99 7.42 -10.01
CA ARG A 403 47.95 8.54 -10.06
C ARG A 403 47.30 9.91 -10.07
N LEU A 404 46.13 10.09 -10.70
CA LEU A 404 45.44 11.38 -10.69
C LEU A 404 44.58 11.50 -9.43
N LEU A 405 43.80 10.47 -9.10
CA LEU A 405 42.90 10.46 -7.96
C LEU A 405 43.64 10.65 -6.63
N SER A 406 44.77 9.97 -6.41
CA SER A 406 45.57 10.16 -5.19
C SER A 406 46.10 11.59 -5.02
N LYS A 407 46.32 12.32 -6.13
CA LYS A 407 46.75 13.71 -6.11
C LYS A 407 45.61 14.72 -5.96
N LEU A 408 44.38 14.30 -6.27
CA LEU A 408 43.14 15.06 -6.11
C LEU A 408 42.42 14.76 -4.79
N GLN A 409 42.85 13.72 -4.07
CA GLN A 409 42.21 13.25 -2.85
C GLN A 409 41.96 14.36 -1.81
N PRO A 410 42.94 15.20 -1.45
CA PRO A 410 42.72 16.22 -0.43
C PRO A 410 41.60 17.19 -0.81
N GLU A 411 41.57 17.62 -2.07
CA GLU A 411 40.59 18.56 -2.61
C GLU A 411 39.20 17.90 -2.76
N LEU A 412 39.13 16.63 -3.16
CA LEU A 412 37.87 15.87 -3.24
C LEU A 412 37.27 15.60 -1.85
N TYR A 413 38.10 15.27 -0.87
CA TYR A 413 37.66 15.08 0.51
C TYR A 413 37.16 16.40 1.12
N HIS A 414 37.88 17.50 0.87
CA HIS A 414 37.45 18.82 1.30
C HIS A 414 36.12 19.22 0.65
N LEU A 415 35.99 19.03 -0.67
CA LEU A 415 34.75 19.32 -1.41
C LEU A 415 33.55 18.52 -0.86
N SER A 416 33.70 17.20 -0.71
CA SER A 416 32.62 16.33 -0.23
C SER A 416 32.23 16.62 1.22
N SER A 417 33.21 16.95 2.07
CA SER A 417 32.98 17.35 3.46
C SER A 417 32.18 18.67 3.56
N VAL A 418 32.59 19.71 2.82
CA VAL A 418 31.87 21.00 2.81
C VAL A 418 30.47 20.84 2.20
N ALA A 419 30.33 20.07 1.12
CA ALA A 419 29.02 19.79 0.52
C ALA A 419 28.10 19.01 1.49
N GLY A 420 28.62 18.00 2.18
CA GLY A 420 27.89 17.23 3.18
C GLY A 420 27.44 18.09 4.36
N LEU A 421 28.29 19.00 4.83
CA LEU A 421 27.97 19.95 5.89
C LEU A 421 26.88 20.94 5.44
N LEU A 422 27.02 21.53 4.25
CA LEU A 422 26.02 22.45 3.69
C LEU A 422 24.65 21.77 3.54
N LEU A 423 24.60 20.53 3.04
CA LEU A 423 23.35 19.78 2.91
C LEU A 423 22.68 19.53 4.26
N ARG A 424 23.45 19.25 5.32
CA ARG A 424 22.91 19.08 6.69
C ARG A 424 22.33 20.37 7.23
N VAL A 425 23.02 21.50 7.03
CA VAL A 425 22.49 22.82 7.43
C VAL A 425 21.20 23.14 6.66
N CYS A 426 21.14 22.85 5.36
CA CYS A 426 19.92 23.00 4.56
C CYS A 426 18.78 22.11 5.09
N ALA A 427 19.08 20.86 5.44
CA ALA A 427 18.10 19.95 6.03
C ALA A 427 17.59 20.45 7.38
N SER A 428 18.47 20.96 8.24
CA SER A 428 18.10 21.58 9.51
C SER A 428 17.17 22.78 9.30
N ILE A 429 17.51 23.70 8.38
CA ILE A 429 16.68 24.85 8.03
C ILE A 429 15.30 24.42 7.48
N ALA A 430 15.25 23.36 6.68
CA ALA A 430 14.00 22.81 6.16
C ALA A 430 13.14 22.20 7.29
N VAL A 431 13.76 21.49 8.24
CA VAL A 431 13.09 20.95 9.43
C VAL A 431 12.56 22.05 10.34
N GLN A 432 13.33 23.11 10.55
CA GLN A 432 12.96 24.23 11.42
C GLN A 432 11.91 25.15 10.79
N GLY A 433 11.86 25.23 9.45
CA GLY A 433 10.96 26.13 8.73
C GLY A 433 11.26 27.62 8.93
N ARG A 434 12.49 27.95 9.33
CA ARG A 434 13.04 29.31 9.51
C ARG A 434 14.46 29.34 8.95
N ALA A 435 14.76 30.31 8.08
CA ALA A 435 16.11 30.48 7.51
C ALA A 435 16.89 31.58 8.23
N ASP A 436 16.19 32.56 8.81
CA ASP A 436 16.74 33.79 9.40
C ASP A 436 17.95 33.55 10.33
N ASP A 437 17.88 32.54 11.20
CA ASP A 437 18.91 32.31 12.23
C ASP A 437 20.21 31.70 11.67
N ARG A 438 20.20 31.17 10.43
CA ARG A 438 21.34 30.46 9.82
C ARG A 438 21.73 30.94 8.43
N GLN A 439 21.14 32.03 7.95
CA GLN A 439 21.40 32.57 6.62
C GLN A 439 22.89 32.86 6.40
N ASP A 440 23.56 33.49 7.36
CA ASP A 440 24.99 33.80 7.30
C ASP A 440 25.83 32.52 7.21
N GLN A 441 25.51 31.49 7.99
CA GLN A 441 26.19 30.20 7.96
C GLN A 441 26.04 29.52 6.58
N VAL A 442 24.85 29.57 5.97
CA VAL A 442 24.63 29.02 4.62
C VAL A 442 25.44 29.79 3.59
N GLN A 443 25.49 31.13 3.66
CA GLN A 443 26.29 31.95 2.74
C GLN A 443 27.80 31.68 2.88
N ASP A 444 28.29 31.55 4.12
CA ASP A 444 29.68 31.21 4.39
C ASP A 444 30.05 29.84 3.84
N LEU A 445 29.18 28.83 4.05
CA LEU A 445 29.37 27.48 3.52
C LEU A 445 29.26 27.42 1.99
N LEU A 446 28.36 28.21 1.37
CA LEU A 446 28.30 28.38 -0.08
C LEU A 446 29.61 28.98 -0.63
N GLY A 447 30.13 30.01 0.05
CA GLY A 447 31.41 30.62 -0.29
C GLY A 447 32.59 29.66 -0.14
N ALA A 448 32.59 28.84 0.92
CA ALA A 448 33.58 27.78 1.14
C ALA A 448 33.48 26.68 0.06
N LEU A 449 32.26 26.29 -0.32
CA LEU A 449 32.02 25.27 -1.33
C LEU A 449 32.49 25.72 -2.72
N GLY A 450 32.21 26.98 -3.10
CA GLY A 450 32.72 27.54 -4.36
C GLY A 450 34.24 27.67 -4.38
N LYS A 451 34.88 27.97 -3.24
CA LYS A 451 36.35 27.93 -3.12
C LYS A 451 36.89 26.50 -3.29
N ALA A 452 36.26 25.51 -2.65
CA ALA A 452 36.66 24.11 -2.78
C ALA A 452 36.52 23.60 -4.23
N GLU A 453 35.43 23.95 -4.94
CA GLU A 453 35.25 23.62 -6.36
C GLU A 453 36.35 24.23 -7.24
N SER A 454 36.64 25.53 -7.06
CA SER A 454 37.66 26.21 -7.85
C SER A 454 39.07 25.68 -7.59
N GLN A 455 39.37 25.30 -6.34
CA GLN A 455 40.64 24.65 -5.98
C GLN A 455 40.76 23.27 -6.62
N LEU A 456 39.71 22.45 -6.56
CA LEU A 456 39.67 21.15 -7.21
C LEU A 456 39.84 21.28 -8.73
N ALA A 457 39.15 22.22 -9.36
CA ALA A 457 39.26 22.48 -10.79
C ALA A 457 40.69 22.90 -11.17
N ALA A 458 41.28 23.85 -10.44
CA ALA A 458 42.66 24.30 -10.68
C ALA A 458 43.68 23.15 -10.49
N ARG A 459 43.52 22.34 -9.44
CA ARG A 459 44.37 21.17 -9.15
C ARG A 459 44.26 20.12 -10.25
N CYS A 460 43.04 19.77 -10.66
CA CYS A 460 42.79 18.82 -11.74
C CYS A 460 43.43 19.28 -13.05
N GLN A 461 43.31 20.56 -13.40
CA GLN A 461 43.97 21.13 -14.58
C GLN A 461 45.50 21.05 -14.49
N ALA A 462 46.08 21.41 -13.35
CA ALA A 462 47.52 21.36 -13.13
C ALA A 462 48.08 19.94 -13.24
N GLU A 463 47.40 18.96 -12.66
CA GLU A 463 47.82 17.55 -12.72
C GLU A 463 47.62 16.94 -14.11
N ARG A 464 46.54 17.29 -14.81
CA ARG A 464 46.30 16.86 -16.20
C ARG A 464 47.39 17.34 -17.16
N GLN A 465 47.92 18.55 -16.96
CA GLN A 465 49.02 19.09 -17.79
C GLN A 465 50.32 18.30 -17.63
N GLN A 466 50.51 17.63 -16.49
CA GLN A 466 51.69 16.78 -16.25
C GLN A 466 51.54 15.38 -16.86
N LEU A 467 50.33 14.96 -17.23
CA LEU A 467 50.07 13.62 -17.76
C LEU A 467 50.30 13.55 -19.29
N PRO A 468 50.89 12.44 -19.79
CA PRO A 468 50.99 12.20 -21.22
C PRO A 468 49.59 12.12 -21.86
N GLN A 469 49.48 12.54 -23.12
CA GLN A 469 48.19 12.65 -23.83
C GLN A 469 47.18 13.60 -23.15
N ARG A 470 47.68 14.61 -22.41
CA ARG A 470 46.87 15.64 -21.72
C ARG A 470 45.87 15.06 -20.70
N GLY A 471 46.16 13.87 -20.19
CA GLY A 471 45.33 13.22 -19.18
C GLY A 471 44.00 12.65 -19.67
N PHE A 472 43.74 12.58 -20.99
CA PHE A 472 42.58 11.85 -21.53
C PHE A 472 43.02 10.51 -22.08
N SER A 473 42.89 9.49 -21.23
CA SER A 473 43.24 8.12 -21.55
C SER A 473 42.19 7.20 -20.98
N LEU A 474 42.15 5.95 -21.45
CA LEU A 474 41.23 4.94 -20.91
C LEU A 474 41.30 4.84 -19.38
N LYS A 475 42.51 4.97 -18.81
CA LYS A 475 42.78 4.86 -17.38
C LYS A 475 42.23 6.03 -16.58
N THR A 476 42.29 7.23 -17.14
CA THR A 476 41.95 8.47 -16.43
C THR A 476 40.49 8.86 -16.60
N VAL A 477 39.75 8.29 -17.57
CA VAL A 477 38.33 8.58 -17.80
C VAL A 477 37.48 8.34 -16.54
N PRO A 478 37.55 7.19 -15.84
CA PRO A 478 36.77 6.98 -14.62
C PRO A 478 37.18 7.91 -13.47
N GLU A 479 38.47 8.23 -13.33
CA GLU A 479 38.97 9.18 -12.33
C GLU A 479 38.42 10.60 -12.58
N LEU A 480 38.36 11.02 -13.84
CA LEU A 480 37.77 12.30 -14.25
C LEU A 480 36.25 12.30 -14.09
N ALA A 481 35.58 11.18 -14.37
CA ALA A 481 34.14 11.02 -14.16
C ALA A 481 33.78 11.10 -12.67
N LEU A 482 34.59 10.51 -11.78
CA LEU A 482 34.42 10.62 -10.33
C LEU A 482 34.59 12.06 -9.83
N ALA A 483 35.63 12.76 -10.31
CA ALA A 483 35.83 14.17 -9.97
C ALA A 483 34.68 15.05 -10.49
N TYR A 484 34.17 14.74 -11.70
CA TYR A 484 32.99 15.40 -12.28
C TYR A 484 31.73 15.12 -11.46
N SER A 485 31.47 13.88 -11.06
CA SER A 485 30.26 13.51 -10.31
C SER A 485 30.21 14.17 -8.94
N LEU A 486 31.35 14.30 -8.25
CA LEU A 486 31.45 15.00 -6.98
C LEU A 486 31.28 16.52 -7.12
N SER A 487 31.81 17.12 -8.20
CA SER A 487 31.56 18.53 -8.52
C SER A 487 30.09 18.76 -8.92
N GLY A 488 29.49 17.83 -9.64
CA GLY A 488 28.06 17.82 -9.97
C GLY A 488 27.19 17.76 -8.71
N TYR A 489 27.53 16.85 -7.80
CA TYR A 489 26.89 16.74 -6.48
C TYR A 489 27.00 18.06 -5.69
N SER A 490 28.19 18.64 -5.55
CA SER A 490 28.38 19.90 -4.81
C SER A 490 27.60 21.05 -5.42
N ARG A 491 27.56 21.14 -6.76
CA ARG A 491 26.78 22.17 -7.46
C ARG A 491 25.29 22.03 -7.22
N GLN A 492 24.76 20.81 -7.12
CA GLN A 492 23.35 20.59 -6.77
C GLN A 492 23.03 20.95 -5.33
N VAL A 493 23.94 20.63 -4.38
CA VAL A 493 23.80 21.11 -2.99
C VAL A 493 23.82 22.64 -2.93
N ALA A 494 24.74 23.28 -3.66
CA ALA A 494 24.81 24.74 -3.73
C ALA A 494 23.55 25.37 -4.35
N ALA A 495 23.02 24.77 -5.43
CA ALA A 495 21.79 25.23 -6.07
C ALA A 495 20.60 25.14 -5.12
N HIS A 496 20.45 24.03 -4.40
CA HIS A 496 19.38 23.88 -3.40
C HIS A 496 19.53 24.87 -2.23
N ALA A 497 20.76 25.07 -1.74
CA ALA A 497 21.03 26.04 -0.69
C ALA A 497 20.72 27.47 -1.13
N ALA A 498 21.05 27.83 -2.38
CA ALA A 498 20.70 29.13 -2.96
C ALA A 498 19.19 29.30 -3.10
N GLU A 499 18.47 28.28 -3.59
CA GLU A 499 17.00 28.28 -3.67
C GLU A 499 16.38 28.50 -2.29
N LEU A 500 16.91 27.85 -1.25
CA LEU A 500 16.44 27.98 0.12
C LEU A 500 16.62 29.41 0.68
N LEU A 501 17.66 30.12 0.25
CA LEU A 501 17.93 31.52 0.62
C LEU A 501 17.06 32.52 -0.16
N GLU A 502 16.70 32.22 -1.40
CA GLU A 502 15.86 33.09 -2.23
C GLU A 502 14.37 33.02 -1.85
N GLU A 503 13.93 31.90 -1.28
CA GLU A 503 12.51 31.60 -1.11
C GLU A 503 11.82 32.36 0.05
N ASP A 504 12.56 33.02 0.95
CA ASP A 504 12.01 33.61 2.19
C ASP A 504 10.80 34.55 1.97
N ASP A 505 10.66 35.16 0.78
CA ASP A 505 9.57 36.09 0.44
C ASP A 505 8.37 35.47 -0.31
N THR A 506 8.48 34.24 -0.84
CA THR A 506 7.49 33.72 -1.82
C THR A 506 6.46 32.77 -1.23
N TRP A 507 6.62 32.31 0.01
CA TRP A 507 5.65 31.44 0.65
C TRP A 507 4.32 32.21 0.89
N GLU A 508 3.33 31.92 0.05
CA GLU A 508 1.99 32.49 0.18
C GLU A 508 1.37 32.10 1.52
N ARG A 509 1.33 33.05 2.45
CA ARG A 509 0.62 32.92 3.72
C ARG A 509 -0.86 32.72 3.43
N ARG A 510 -1.30 31.46 3.41
CA ARG A 510 -2.72 31.12 3.38
C ARG A 510 -3.32 31.38 4.76
N GLY A 511 -4.40 32.15 4.81
CA GLY A 511 -5.18 32.31 6.04
C GLY A 511 -5.84 30.99 6.45
N LEU A 512 -6.11 30.82 7.75
CA LEU A 512 -6.72 29.60 8.30
C LEU A 512 -8.02 29.20 7.58
N LEU A 513 -8.87 30.18 7.25
CA LEU A 513 -10.10 29.93 6.48
C LEU A 513 -9.84 29.46 5.05
N CYS A 514 -8.85 30.03 4.36
CA CYS A 514 -8.49 29.61 3.00
C CYS A 514 -7.91 28.20 2.99
N SER A 515 -7.01 27.87 3.92
CA SER A 515 -6.47 26.52 4.05
C SER A 515 -7.55 25.49 4.41
N PHE A 516 -8.49 25.87 5.27
CA PHE A 516 -9.63 25.04 5.63
C PHE A 516 -10.57 24.77 4.44
N LEU A 517 -10.94 25.83 3.70
CA LEU A 517 -11.75 25.70 2.48
C LEU A 517 -11.02 24.88 1.41
N TYR A 518 -9.71 25.08 1.26
CA TYR A 518 -8.88 24.25 0.40
C TYR A 518 -8.92 22.77 0.82
N GLY A 519 -8.91 22.48 2.12
CA GLY A 519 -9.10 21.11 2.64
C GLY A 519 -10.42 20.48 2.28
N ILE A 520 -11.51 21.23 2.43
CA ILE A 520 -12.84 20.78 2.00
C ILE A 520 -12.85 20.53 0.49
N CYS A 521 -12.25 21.44 -0.29
CA CYS A 521 -12.13 21.28 -1.73
C CYS A 521 -11.23 20.10 -2.12
N ALA A 522 -10.19 19.78 -1.34
CA ALA A 522 -9.28 18.66 -1.56
C ALA A 522 -9.93 17.30 -1.28
N LEU A 523 -11.08 17.25 -0.58
CA LEU A 523 -11.90 16.04 -0.48
C LEU A 523 -12.60 15.71 -1.80
N PHE A 524 -12.76 16.71 -2.67
CA PHE A 524 -13.17 16.49 -4.05
C PHE A 524 -11.92 16.26 -4.90
N PRO A 525 -11.95 15.28 -5.80
CA PRO A 525 -10.83 15.03 -6.70
C PRO A 525 -10.67 16.18 -7.68
N GLY A 526 -9.46 16.28 -8.21
CA GLY A 526 -9.21 17.11 -9.38
C GLY A 526 -10.13 16.69 -10.54
N LEU A 527 -10.79 17.66 -11.16
CA LEU A 527 -11.62 17.45 -12.36
C LEU A 527 -10.86 16.74 -13.50
N SER A 528 -9.53 16.79 -13.48
CA SER A 528 -8.66 16.07 -14.42
C SER A 528 -8.73 14.55 -14.28
N GLU A 529 -8.82 14.02 -13.06
CA GLU A 529 -8.89 12.56 -12.83
C GLU A 529 -10.21 11.97 -13.33
N LEU A 530 -11.29 12.75 -13.23
CA LEU A 530 -12.62 12.39 -13.69
C LEU A 530 -12.68 12.17 -15.21
N GLN A 531 -11.72 12.66 -15.99
CA GLN A 531 -11.73 12.51 -17.45
C GLN A 531 -11.22 11.14 -17.94
N SER A 532 -10.65 10.31 -17.06
CA SER A 532 -10.09 9.02 -17.47
C SER A 532 -11.16 7.94 -17.64
N TRP A 533 -11.21 7.27 -18.79
CA TRP A 533 -12.10 6.11 -19.01
C TRP A 533 -11.81 4.96 -18.02
N LYS A 534 -10.53 4.76 -17.66
CA LYS A 534 -10.11 3.75 -16.68
C LYS A 534 -10.81 3.98 -15.34
N TYR A 535 -10.91 5.25 -14.94
CA TYR A 535 -11.57 5.68 -13.73
C TYR A 535 -13.09 5.37 -13.76
N TYR A 536 -13.78 5.68 -14.86
CA TYR A 536 -15.21 5.36 -14.98
C TYR A 536 -15.51 3.86 -14.94
N ALA A 537 -14.70 3.04 -15.64
CA ALA A 537 -14.88 1.59 -15.65
C ALA A 537 -14.74 0.99 -14.25
N GLU A 538 -13.77 1.48 -13.46
CA GLU A 538 -13.56 1.04 -12.07
C GLU A 538 -14.72 1.43 -11.14
N ASN A 539 -15.19 2.67 -11.21
CA ASN A 539 -16.30 3.10 -10.36
C ASN A 539 -17.61 2.43 -10.75
N LEU A 540 -17.83 2.19 -12.05
CA LEU A 540 -18.99 1.44 -12.52
C LEU A 540 -18.96 0.00 -11.99
N LYS A 541 -17.78 -0.66 -11.95
CA LYS A 541 -17.62 -1.97 -11.30
C LYS A 541 -18.07 -1.91 -9.84
N LEU A 542 -17.48 -1.02 -9.04
CA LEU A 542 -17.79 -0.90 -7.61
C LEU A 542 -19.27 -0.56 -7.36
N MET A 543 -19.82 0.34 -8.17
CA MET A 543 -21.23 0.70 -8.15
C MET A 543 -22.13 -0.52 -8.42
N THR A 544 -21.84 -1.29 -9.47
CA THR A 544 -22.62 -2.50 -9.78
C THR A 544 -22.53 -3.56 -8.68
N THR A 545 -21.35 -3.78 -8.09
CA THR A 545 -21.17 -4.70 -6.95
C THR A 545 -22.00 -4.27 -5.75
N PHE A 546 -21.96 -2.98 -5.40
CA PHE A 546 -22.71 -2.43 -4.28
C PHE A 546 -24.22 -2.53 -4.51
N LEU A 547 -24.70 -2.15 -5.70
CA LEU A 547 -26.11 -2.25 -6.08
C LEU A 547 -26.58 -3.71 -6.05
N ALA A 548 -25.80 -4.66 -6.57
CA ALA A 548 -26.13 -6.08 -6.53
C ALA A 548 -26.34 -6.58 -5.09
N CYS A 549 -25.44 -6.22 -4.17
CA CYS A 549 -25.55 -6.61 -2.76
C CYS A 549 -26.71 -5.90 -2.04
N PHE A 550 -26.99 -4.65 -2.39
CA PHE A 550 -28.17 -3.94 -1.90
C PHE A 550 -29.46 -4.65 -2.33
N PHE A 551 -29.61 -5.00 -3.62
CA PHE A 551 -30.80 -5.72 -4.10
C PHE A 551 -30.94 -7.11 -3.50
N VAL A 552 -29.84 -7.84 -3.33
CA VAL A 552 -29.84 -9.13 -2.64
C VAL A 552 -30.35 -8.99 -1.20
N GLY A 553 -29.91 -7.96 -0.47
CA GLY A 553 -30.40 -7.66 0.87
C GLY A 553 -31.87 -7.25 0.89
N MET A 554 -32.32 -6.50 -0.11
CA MET A 554 -33.71 -6.05 -0.24
C MET A 554 -34.67 -7.22 -0.42
N TYR A 555 -34.40 -8.09 -1.39
CA TYR A 555 -35.27 -9.22 -1.71
C TYR A 555 -35.06 -10.42 -0.77
N GLY A 556 -33.96 -10.44 -0.02
CA GLY A 556 -33.56 -11.58 0.80
C GLY A 556 -33.20 -12.81 -0.03
N ILE A 557 -32.70 -13.85 0.65
CA ILE A 557 -32.50 -15.17 0.07
C ILE A 557 -33.10 -16.19 1.04
N GLY A 558 -34.09 -16.94 0.58
CA GLY A 558 -34.72 -17.99 1.37
C GLY A 558 -35.02 -19.23 0.53
N CYS A 559 -35.07 -20.37 1.20
CA CYS A 559 -35.66 -21.59 0.66
C CYS A 559 -37.00 -21.85 1.37
N ALA A 560 -37.78 -22.81 0.88
CA ALA A 560 -39.07 -23.17 1.47
C ALA A 560 -39.00 -23.56 2.98
N TYR A 561 -37.79 -23.85 3.49
CA TYR A 561 -37.55 -24.30 4.87
C TYR A 561 -36.88 -23.25 5.78
N GLY A 562 -36.56 -22.05 5.27
CA GLY A 562 -35.92 -21.02 6.07
C GLY A 562 -35.39 -19.85 5.26
N VAL A 563 -35.25 -18.71 5.94
CA VAL A 563 -34.67 -17.50 5.38
C VAL A 563 -33.17 -17.51 5.70
N ILE A 564 -32.32 -17.49 4.68
CA ILE A 564 -30.85 -17.46 4.85
C ILE A 564 -30.40 -16.00 5.05
N ILE A 565 -31.00 -15.08 4.28
CA ILE A 565 -30.81 -13.64 4.41
C ILE A 565 -32.20 -13.00 4.48
N PRO A 566 -32.52 -12.27 5.56
CA PRO A 566 -33.81 -11.62 5.70
C PRO A 566 -34.01 -10.55 4.62
N THR A 567 -35.25 -10.40 4.19
CA THR A 567 -35.67 -9.29 3.33
C THR A 567 -35.39 -7.97 4.02
N TRP A 568 -35.04 -6.94 3.25
CA TRP A 568 -34.67 -5.61 3.75
C TRP A 568 -33.42 -5.58 4.62
N SER A 569 -32.51 -6.55 4.48
CA SER A 569 -31.22 -6.54 5.15
C SER A 569 -30.27 -5.55 4.47
N SER A 570 -29.74 -4.57 5.21
CA SER A 570 -28.68 -3.70 4.72
C SER A 570 -27.28 -4.33 4.86
N THR A 571 -27.15 -5.46 5.56
CA THR A 571 -25.86 -6.05 5.96
C THR A 571 -24.97 -6.33 4.76
N ALA A 572 -25.50 -6.90 3.67
CA ALA A 572 -24.70 -7.20 2.48
C ALA A 572 -24.18 -5.93 1.79
N GLY A 573 -25.05 -4.92 1.61
CA GLY A 573 -24.67 -3.63 1.03
C GLY A 573 -23.66 -2.87 1.90
N GLY A 574 -23.91 -2.80 3.21
CA GLY A 574 -23.00 -2.19 4.19
C GLY A 574 -21.64 -2.89 4.24
N THR A 575 -21.64 -4.22 4.21
CA THR A 575 -20.39 -5.01 4.16
C THR A 575 -19.60 -4.67 2.90
N VAL A 576 -20.22 -4.68 1.70
CA VAL A 576 -19.53 -4.28 0.47
C VAL A 576 -19.01 -2.85 0.56
N ALA A 577 -19.72 -1.92 1.19
CA ALA A 577 -19.21 -0.57 1.42
C ALA A 577 -17.90 -0.57 2.23
N TYR A 578 -17.80 -1.37 3.29
CA TYR A 578 -16.54 -1.61 4.01
C TYR A 578 -15.46 -2.31 3.16
N LEU A 579 -15.85 -3.16 2.21
CA LEU A 579 -14.91 -3.83 1.30
C LEU A 579 -14.41 -2.90 0.18
N ILE A 580 -15.09 -1.80 -0.11
CA ILE A 580 -14.61 -0.79 -1.09
C ILE A 580 -13.34 -0.08 -0.57
N PHE A 581 -13.04 -0.15 0.74
CA PHE A 581 -12.01 0.62 1.45
C PHE A 581 -10.57 0.51 0.95
N GLN A 582 -10.24 -0.34 -0.02
CA GLN A 582 -8.86 -0.45 -0.52
C GLN A 582 -8.77 -0.29 -2.04
N GLY A 583 -8.74 0.98 -2.46
CA GLY A 583 -8.27 1.38 -3.77
C GLY A 583 -6.81 0.96 -4.00
N GLY A 584 -6.49 0.54 -5.21
CA GLY A 584 -5.11 0.45 -5.69
C GLY A 584 -4.77 -0.83 -6.45
N ASN A 585 -4.98 -2.00 -5.88
CA ASN A 585 -4.34 -3.22 -6.40
C ASN A 585 -5.34 -4.32 -6.76
N LYS A 586 -5.59 -4.45 -8.07
CA LYS A 586 -6.65 -5.24 -8.71
C LYS A 586 -6.43 -6.77 -8.80
N ALA A 587 -5.21 -7.29 -9.05
CA ALA A 587 -5.03 -8.77 -9.13
C ALA A 587 -4.99 -9.47 -7.77
N ALA A 588 -4.74 -8.77 -6.67
CA ALA A 588 -4.83 -9.38 -5.35
C ALA A 588 -6.28 -9.46 -4.85
N ALA A 589 -7.29 -9.17 -5.69
CA ALA A 589 -8.69 -9.15 -5.28
C ALA A 589 -9.10 -10.43 -4.56
N LEU A 590 -8.75 -11.61 -5.08
CA LEU A 590 -9.12 -12.87 -4.43
C LEU A 590 -8.43 -13.05 -3.07
N LYS A 591 -7.11 -12.80 -2.97
CA LYS A 591 -6.40 -12.85 -1.69
C LYS A 591 -6.98 -11.84 -0.70
N LYS A 592 -7.21 -10.60 -1.14
CA LYS A 592 -7.83 -9.55 -0.33
C LYS A 592 -9.23 -9.95 0.14
N ASN A 593 -10.02 -10.58 -0.73
CA ASN A 593 -11.35 -11.09 -0.38
C ASN A 593 -11.29 -12.27 0.60
N ALA A 594 -10.28 -13.13 0.49
CA ALA A 594 -10.01 -14.15 1.51
C ALA A 594 -9.58 -13.51 2.84
N ASP A 595 -8.68 -12.52 2.82
CA ASP A 595 -8.27 -11.76 4.00
C ASP A 595 -9.47 -11.04 4.65
N ARG A 596 -10.37 -10.48 3.83
CA ARG A 596 -11.65 -9.90 4.27
C ARG A 596 -12.53 -10.93 4.97
N PHE A 597 -12.73 -12.09 4.34
CA PHE A 597 -13.51 -13.18 4.92
C PHE A 597 -12.93 -13.66 6.24
N MET A 598 -11.62 -13.87 6.30
CA MET A 598 -10.94 -14.26 7.53
C MET A 598 -11.14 -13.20 8.62
N GLY A 599 -10.96 -11.92 8.31
CA GLY A 599 -11.08 -10.85 9.29
C GLY A 599 -12.50 -10.68 9.83
N VAL A 600 -13.49 -10.59 8.93
CA VAL A 600 -14.92 -10.44 9.27
C VAL A 600 -15.44 -11.66 10.01
N GLY A 601 -15.17 -12.86 9.49
CA GLY A 601 -15.62 -14.12 10.07
C GLY A 601 -14.99 -14.38 11.43
N LEU A 602 -13.67 -14.21 11.56
CA LEU A 602 -12.98 -14.41 12.83
C LEU A 602 -13.42 -13.38 13.88
N GLY A 603 -13.51 -12.09 13.53
CA GLY A 603 -13.98 -11.05 14.45
C GLY A 603 -15.38 -11.33 14.99
N THR A 604 -16.32 -11.64 14.09
CA THR A 604 -17.72 -11.94 14.44
C THR A 604 -17.83 -13.20 15.31
N LEU A 605 -17.18 -14.30 14.90
CA LEU A 605 -17.20 -15.56 15.65
C LEU A 605 -16.57 -15.42 17.04
N MET A 606 -15.43 -14.72 17.14
CA MET A 606 -14.77 -14.46 18.42
C MET A 606 -15.64 -13.60 19.33
N GLY A 607 -16.27 -12.54 18.80
CA GLY A 607 -17.14 -11.66 19.57
C GLY A 607 -18.33 -12.42 20.16
N GLN A 608 -19.00 -13.24 19.35
CA GLN A 608 -20.11 -14.08 19.79
C GLN A 608 -19.68 -15.13 20.81
N LEU A 609 -18.56 -15.82 20.57
CA LEU A 609 -18.07 -16.85 21.48
C LEU A 609 -17.70 -16.27 22.84
N ILE A 610 -17.00 -15.13 22.87
CA ILE A 610 -16.55 -14.49 24.10
C ILE A 610 -17.71 -13.89 24.87
N LEU A 611 -18.58 -13.12 24.20
CA LEU A 611 -19.74 -12.52 24.86
C LEU A 611 -20.73 -13.59 25.31
N GLY A 612 -21.06 -14.56 24.44
CA GLY A 612 -21.98 -15.65 24.75
C GLY A 612 -21.50 -16.54 25.90
N SER A 613 -20.21 -16.89 25.91
CA SER A 613 -19.61 -17.66 27.01
C SER A 613 -19.62 -16.84 28.30
N ALA A 614 -19.25 -15.57 28.24
CA ALA A 614 -19.21 -14.72 29.44
C ALA A 614 -20.60 -14.48 30.04
N CYS A 615 -21.61 -14.24 29.21
CA CYS A 615 -22.99 -14.12 29.66
C CYS A 615 -23.49 -15.42 30.29
N SER A 616 -23.21 -16.56 29.66
CA SER A 616 -23.59 -17.89 30.19
C SER A 616 -22.93 -18.18 31.53
N VAL A 617 -21.62 -17.97 31.63
CA VAL A 617 -20.85 -18.22 32.86
C VAL A 617 -21.24 -17.24 33.97
N SER A 618 -21.49 -15.97 33.65
CA SER A 618 -21.96 -14.97 34.61
C SER A 618 -23.33 -15.34 35.19
N GLN A 619 -24.26 -15.81 34.34
CA GLN A 619 -25.57 -16.30 34.79
C GLN A 619 -25.45 -17.55 35.67
N VAL A 620 -24.56 -18.49 35.34
CA VAL A 620 -24.36 -19.71 36.12
C VAL A 620 -23.73 -19.40 37.49
N LEU A 621 -22.67 -18.59 37.51
CA LEU A 621 -21.86 -18.38 38.71
C LEU A 621 -22.33 -17.21 39.60
N HIS A 622 -23.27 -16.37 39.13
CA HIS A 622 -23.74 -15.17 39.85
C HIS A 622 -22.58 -14.26 40.32
N ALA A 623 -21.48 -14.26 39.58
CA ALA A 623 -20.22 -13.67 39.98
C ALA A 623 -19.92 -12.41 39.13
N PRO A 624 -20.27 -11.20 39.61
CA PRO A 624 -20.12 -9.97 38.82
C PRO A 624 -18.65 -9.64 38.50
N TRP A 625 -17.69 -10.18 39.25
CA TRP A 625 -16.27 -9.96 38.99
C TRP A 625 -15.79 -10.55 37.65
N LEU A 626 -16.52 -11.54 37.11
CA LEU A 626 -16.24 -12.12 35.80
C LEU A 626 -16.32 -11.10 34.67
N PHE A 627 -17.13 -10.04 34.82
CA PHE A 627 -17.17 -8.95 33.85
C PHE A 627 -15.85 -8.17 33.78
N TYR A 628 -15.15 -8.00 34.91
CA TYR A 628 -13.82 -7.38 34.90
C TYR A 628 -12.76 -8.28 34.26
N ALA A 629 -12.83 -9.59 34.49
CA ALA A 629 -11.97 -10.55 33.81
C ALA A 629 -12.21 -10.56 32.29
N LEU A 630 -13.48 -10.44 31.87
CA LEU A 630 -13.86 -10.32 30.46
C LEU A 630 -13.28 -9.05 29.81
N LEU A 631 -13.33 -7.91 30.51
CA LEU A 631 -12.74 -6.66 30.03
C LEU A 631 -11.23 -6.81 29.77
N LEU A 632 -10.51 -7.57 30.59
CA LEU A 632 -9.10 -7.87 30.34
C LEU A 632 -8.89 -8.72 29.08
N ILE A 633 -9.76 -9.71 28.82
CA ILE A 633 -9.72 -10.53 27.60
C ILE A 633 -10.02 -9.66 26.38
N VAL A 634 -11.06 -8.83 26.44
CA VAL A 634 -11.44 -7.86 25.40
C VAL A 634 -10.26 -6.95 25.08
N PHE A 635 -9.59 -6.41 26.10
CA PHE A 635 -8.39 -5.58 25.92
C PHE A 635 -7.25 -6.33 25.22
N ALA A 636 -6.94 -7.55 25.67
CA ALA A 636 -5.89 -8.36 25.06
C ALA A 636 -6.17 -8.67 23.58
N LEU A 637 -7.44 -8.90 23.24
CA LEU A 637 -7.86 -9.14 21.86
C LEU A 637 -7.78 -7.89 20.99
N PHE A 638 -8.23 -6.74 21.48
CA PHE A 638 -8.03 -5.49 20.76
C PHE A 638 -6.54 -5.20 20.57
N PHE A 639 -5.72 -5.42 21.60
CA PHE A 639 -4.27 -5.24 21.50
C PHE A 639 -3.66 -6.15 20.44
N ALA A 640 -3.98 -7.45 20.44
CA ALA A 640 -3.48 -8.39 19.44
C ALA A 640 -3.96 -8.06 18.01
N SER A 641 -5.21 -7.62 17.88
CA SER A 641 -5.83 -7.26 16.60
C SER A 641 -5.21 -5.98 16.02
N PHE A 642 -5.07 -4.92 16.83
CA PHE A 642 -4.41 -3.68 16.43
C PHE A 642 -2.91 -3.87 16.21
N TYR A 643 -2.24 -4.71 16.99
CA TYR A 643 -0.84 -5.04 16.76
C TYR A 643 -0.67 -5.75 15.42
N THR A 644 -1.54 -6.71 15.10
CA THR A 644 -1.55 -7.34 13.78
C THR A 644 -1.81 -6.29 12.69
N TYR A 645 -2.73 -5.34 12.93
CA TYR A 645 -3.05 -4.24 12.02
C TYR A 645 -1.83 -3.38 11.67
N PHE A 646 -1.09 -2.92 12.68
CA PHE A 646 0.03 -2.00 12.47
C PHE A 646 1.34 -2.70 12.11
N ALA A 647 1.59 -3.91 12.64
CA ALA A 647 2.86 -4.60 12.47
C ALA A 647 2.92 -5.51 11.23
N SER A 648 1.77 -6.04 10.76
CA SER A 648 1.79 -7.04 9.69
C SER A 648 1.51 -6.42 8.31
N PRO A 649 2.45 -6.48 7.36
CA PRO A 649 2.20 -6.03 5.98
C PRO A 649 1.20 -6.94 5.25
N ASN A 650 1.08 -8.21 5.67
CA ASN A 650 0.24 -9.21 5.00
C ASN A 650 -1.14 -9.38 5.66
N PHE A 651 -1.21 -9.29 6.98
CA PHE A 651 -2.43 -9.52 7.77
C PHE A 651 -2.96 -8.25 8.42
N GLY A 652 -2.39 -7.08 8.13
CA GLY A 652 -2.79 -5.82 8.75
C GLY A 652 -4.30 -5.58 8.64
N TYR A 653 -4.84 -5.73 7.44
CA TYR A 653 -6.27 -5.55 7.21
C TYR A 653 -7.15 -6.62 7.90
N VAL A 654 -6.64 -7.86 8.03
CA VAL A 654 -7.33 -8.91 8.81
C VAL A 654 -7.42 -8.48 10.27
N GLY A 655 -6.32 -8.02 10.86
CA GLY A 655 -6.29 -7.51 12.24
C GLY A 655 -7.28 -6.36 12.48
N LEU A 656 -7.36 -5.42 11.54
CA LEU A 656 -8.34 -4.33 11.58
C LEU A 656 -9.78 -4.86 11.59
N LEU A 657 -10.12 -5.74 10.64
CA LEU A 657 -11.47 -6.30 10.52
C LEU A 657 -11.84 -7.17 11.73
N VAL A 658 -10.89 -7.94 12.28
CA VAL A 658 -11.12 -8.68 13.52
C VAL A 658 -11.52 -7.72 14.63
N ALA A 659 -10.80 -6.62 14.83
CA ALA A 659 -11.15 -5.63 15.86
C ALA A 659 -12.54 -5.01 15.63
N CYS A 660 -12.83 -4.55 14.41
CA CYS A 660 -14.10 -3.88 14.09
C CYS A 660 -15.31 -4.83 14.23
N PHE A 661 -15.25 -6.02 13.62
CA PHE A 661 -16.36 -6.97 13.67
C PHE A 661 -16.47 -7.67 15.03
N PHE A 662 -15.37 -7.80 15.78
CA PHE A 662 -15.45 -8.18 17.19
C PHE A 662 -16.22 -7.14 18.01
N ALA A 663 -15.96 -5.85 17.80
CA ALA A 663 -16.64 -4.77 18.49
C ALA A 663 -18.14 -4.71 18.16
N ASP A 664 -18.52 -5.00 16.92
CA ASP A 664 -19.91 -5.04 16.47
C ASP A 664 -20.75 -6.10 17.23
N GLN A 665 -20.10 -7.17 17.70
CA GLN A 665 -20.77 -8.20 18.50
C GLN A 665 -20.85 -7.85 20.00
N LEU A 666 -20.32 -6.70 20.44
CA LEU A 666 -20.43 -6.26 21.83
C LEU A 666 -21.85 -5.74 22.11
N GLY A 667 -22.58 -6.43 22.99
CA GLY A 667 -23.95 -6.10 23.34
C GLY A 667 -24.31 -6.49 24.78
N LYS A 668 -25.51 -6.10 25.22
CA LYS A 668 -26.02 -6.49 26.56
C LYS A 668 -26.36 -7.99 26.57
N CYS A 669 -25.94 -8.69 27.63
CA CYS A 669 -26.18 -10.12 27.79
C CYS A 669 -27.65 -10.56 27.74
N SER A 670 -28.60 -9.67 28.05
CA SER A 670 -30.04 -9.99 28.07
C SER A 670 -30.62 -10.27 26.68
N VAL A 671 -29.96 -9.86 25.60
CA VAL A 671 -30.48 -9.95 24.22
C VAL A 671 -30.05 -11.26 23.52
N MET A 672 -28.99 -11.91 23.99
CA MET A 672 -28.32 -13.00 23.25
C MET A 672 -29.03 -14.36 23.28
N VAL A 673 -29.95 -14.60 24.22
CA VAL A 673 -30.53 -15.95 24.44
C VAL A 673 -31.57 -16.34 23.37
N GLY A 674 -32.01 -15.40 22.52
CA GLY A 674 -32.94 -15.64 21.41
C GLY A 674 -32.38 -15.39 20.01
N SER A 675 -31.11 -14.99 19.86
CA SER A 675 -30.59 -14.34 18.64
C SER A 675 -29.60 -15.17 17.80
N SER A 676 -29.41 -16.46 18.08
CA SER A 676 -28.43 -17.29 17.35
C SER A 676 -28.70 -17.37 15.84
N LEU A 677 -29.98 -17.32 15.44
CA LEU A 677 -30.41 -17.31 14.04
C LEU A 677 -30.04 -16.00 13.33
N ASN A 678 -30.30 -14.86 13.96
CA ASN A 678 -29.94 -13.54 13.43
C ASN A 678 -28.41 -13.40 13.22
N ASN A 679 -27.62 -13.94 14.14
CA ASN A 679 -26.17 -13.94 14.05
C ASN A 679 -25.65 -14.76 12.85
N TYR A 680 -26.28 -15.92 12.60
CA TYR A 680 -25.97 -16.73 11.43
C TYR A 680 -26.38 -16.04 10.12
N GLU A 681 -27.54 -15.38 10.09
CA GLU A 681 -28.01 -14.60 8.94
C GLU A 681 -27.06 -13.46 8.59
N ILE A 682 -26.54 -12.73 9.60
CA ILE A 682 -25.54 -11.67 9.42
C ILE A 682 -24.25 -12.23 8.79
N LEU A 683 -23.73 -13.34 9.31
CA LEU A 683 -22.54 -14.01 8.78
C LEU A 683 -22.75 -14.47 7.32
N MET A 684 -23.93 -15.01 7.00
CA MET A 684 -24.27 -15.43 5.64
C MET A 684 -24.40 -14.25 4.68
N ALA A 685 -25.00 -13.15 5.12
CA ALA A 685 -25.09 -11.91 4.33
C ALA A 685 -23.70 -11.31 4.04
N GLN A 686 -22.81 -11.30 5.04
CA GLN A 686 -21.42 -10.86 4.89
C GLN A 686 -20.63 -11.76 3.94
N LEU A 687 -20.74 -13.09 4.08
CA LEU A 687 -20.12 -14.06 3.19
C LEU A 687 -20.58 -13.85 1.74
N LEU A 688 -21.89 -13.66 1.53
CA LEU A 688 -22.43 -13.43 0.21
C LEU A 688 -21.92 -12.12 -0.41
N ALA A 689 -21.85 -11.04 0.38
CA ALA A 689 -21.25 -9.78 -0.05
C ALA A 689 -19.80 -9.97 -0.53
N ILE A 690 -18.99 -10.76 0.19
CA ILE A 690 -17.61 -11.07 -0.20
C ILE A 690 -17.58 -11.91 -1.48
N ILE A 691 -18.48 -12.89 -1.65
CA ILE A 691 -18.57 -13.70 -2.87
C ILE A 691 -18.92 -12.83 -4.08
N VAL A 692 -19.92 -11.95 -3.95
CA VAL A 692 -20.34 -11.05 -5.03
C VAL A 692 -19.22 -10.07 -5.39
N ALA A 693 -18.54 -9.49 -4.39
CA ALA A 693 -17.38 -8.63 -4.62
C ALA A 693 -16.24 -9.37 -5.33
N SER A 694 -15.95 -10.60 -4.90
CA SER A 694 -14.92 -11.45 -5.52
C SER A 694 -15.25 -11.80 -6.97
N LEU A 695 -16.50 -12.14 -7.24
CA LEU A 695 -16.94 -12.47 -8.59
C LEU A 695 -16.83 -11.25 -9.51
N MET A 696 -17.25 -10.08 -9.03
CA MET A 696 -17.17 -8.84 -9.81
C MET A 696 -15.72 -8.42 -10.07
N ASP A 697 -14.82 -8.61 -9.10
CA ASP A 697 -13.39 -8.38 -9.30
C ASP A 697 -12.81 -9.31 -10.40
N VAL A 698 -13.15 -10.60 -10.37
CA VAL A 698 -12.69 -11.59 -11.37
C VAL A 698 -13.27 -11.30 -12.77
N LEU A 699 -14.51 -10.83 -12.86
CA LEU A 699 -15.18 -10.61 -14.15
C LEU A 699 -14.76 -9.31 -14.85
N ALA A 700 -14.44 -8.26 -14.10
CA ALA A 700 -14.25 -6.93 -14.66
C ALA A 700 -12.78 -6.53 -14.85
N ASP A 701 -11.85 -7.11 -14.09
CA ASP A 701 -10.45 -6.70 -14.16
C ASP A 701 -9.67 -7.48 -15.22
N SER A 702 -8.88 -6.74 -16.01
CA SER A 702 -7.81 -7.34 -16.81
C SER A 702 -6.75 -7.90 -15.88
N THR A 703 -6.12 -8.98 -16.34
CA THR A 703 -5.05 -9.69 -15.65
C THR A 703 -3.88 -8.73 -15.39
N GLN A 704 -3.37 -8.67 -14.16
CA GLN A 704 -2.35 -7.66 -13.84
C GLN A 704 -0.99 -8.00 -14.43
N SER A 705 -0.75 -9.25 -14.78
CA SER A 705 0.42 -9.64 -15.58
C SER A 705 0.51 -8.87 -16.89
N ILE A 706 -0.62 -8.77 -17.63
CA ILE A 706 -0.70 -7.99 -18.87
C ILE A 706 -0.42 -6.52 -18.58
N LYS A 707 -1.07 -5.95 -17.56
CA LYS A 707 -0.84 -4.54 -17.19
C LYS A 707 0.63 -4.25 -16.84
N ALA A 708 1.26 -5.12 -16.05
CA ALA A 708 2.67 -4.97 -15.67
C ALA A 708 3.59 -4.99 -16.90
N THR A 709 3.34 -5.92 -17.83
CA THR A 709 4.13 -6.04 -19.07
C THR A 709 3.87 -4.92 -20.08
N GLU A 710 2.66 -4.35 -20.12
CA GLU A 710 2.33 -3.16 -20.91
C GLU A 710 3.09 -1.93 -20.40
N VAL A 711 3.05 -1.66 -19.08
CA VAL A 711 3.76 -0.52 -18.48
C VAL A 711 5.28 -0.66 -18.65
N LEU A 712 5.82 -1.87 -18.54
CA LEU A 712 7.23 -2.13 -18.85
C LEU A 712 7.57 -1.85 -20.33
N ALA A 713 6.66 -2.14 -21.26
CA ALA A 713 6.86 -1.83 -22.67
C ALA A 713 6.83 -0.32 -22.93
N GLU A 714 5.93 0.41 -22.28
CA GLU A 714 5.90 1.87 -22.29
C GLU A 714 7.23 2.45 -21.77
N PHE A 715 7.73 1.93 -20.65
CA PHE A 715 9.05 2.29 -20.12
C PHE A 715 10.18 2.03 -21.13
N GLY A 716 10.19 0.85 -21.79
CA GLY A 716 11.18 0.53 -22.82
C GLY A 716 11.16 1.52 -24.00
N SER A 717 9.98 2.00 -24.39
CA SER A 717 9.82 3.02 -25.44
C SER A 717 10.30 4.41 -25.02
N LEU A 718 10.10 4.77 -23.75
CA LEU A 718 10.61 6.01 -23.18
C LEU A 718 12.15 5.99 -23.12
N LEU A 719 12.73 4.86 -22.71
CA LEU A 719 14.17 4.65 -22.73
C LEU A 719 14.77 4.80 -24.13
N GLU A 720 14.11 4.23 -25.14
CA GLU A 720 14.52 4.40 -26.53
C GLU A 720 14.48 5.88 -26.95
N THR A 721 13.44 6.61 -26.53
CA THR A 721 13.26 8.03 -26.83
C THR A 721 14.33 8.89 -26.16
N ALA A 722 14.66 8.63 -24.90
CA ALA A 722 15.72 9.32 -24.18
C ALA A 722 17.10 9.10 -24.84
N LEU A 723 17.39 7.87 -25.28
CA LEU A 723 18.65 7.54 -25.96
C LEU A 723 18.80 8.17 -27.34
N LYS A 724 17.69 8.39 -28.08
CA LYS A 724 17.73 9.08 -29.39
C LYS A 724 18.30 10.49 -29.31
N THR A 725 18.17 11.16 -28.17
CA THR A 725 18.80 12.47 -27.89
C THR A 725 20.32 12.45 -28.10
N PHE A 726 20.95 11.29 -27.91
CA PHE A 726 22.39 11.07 -28.06
C PHE A 726 22.79 10.47 -29.42
N GLU A 727 21.86 10.37 -30.37
CA GLU A 727 22.11 9.84 -31.72
C GLU A 727 22.15 10.95 -32.78
N THR A 728 21.19 11.87 -32.74
CA THR A 728 21.02 12.87 -33.81
C THR A 728 22.07 13.97 -33.71
N LYS A 729 22.85 14.14 -34.78
CA LYS A 729 23.64 15.37 -34.98
C LYS A 729 22.66 16.54 -34.93
N GLY A 730 22.68 17.31 -33.84
CA GLY A 730 21.81 18.46 -33.63
C GLY A 730 21.69 19.28 -34.91
N SER A 731 20.61 19.07 -35.66
CA SER A 731 20.36 19.77 -36.92
C SER A 731 19.90 21.20 -36.66
N SER A 732 19.55 21.51 -35.41
CA SER A 732 19.29 22.83 -34.87
C SER A 732 19.95 22.94 -33.50
N SER A 733 20.78 23.96 -33.29
CA SER A 733 21.30 24.37 -31.97
C SER A 733 20.20 24.78 -30.97
N GLU A 734 18.92 24.57 -31.31
CA GLU A 734 17.73 24.99 -30.57
C GLU A 734 16.99 23.83 -29.91
N ASP A 735 17.35 22.57 -30.20
CA ASP A 735 16.66 21.42 -29.61
C ASP A 735 17.06 21.31 -28.12
N ALA A 736 16.12 21.68 -27.24
CA ALA A 736 16.31 21.59 -25.80
C ALA A 736 16.31 20.11 -25.37
N VAL A 737 17.25 19.75 -24.48
CA VAL A 737 17.22 18.43 -23.82
C VAL A 737 15.95 18.37 -22.96
N HIS A 738 15.03 17.48 -23.33
CA HIS A 738 13.85 17.20 -22.53
C HIS A 738 14.23 16.22 -21.43
N PHE A 739 13.93 16.56 -20.18
CA PHE A 739 14.18 15.69 -19.04
C PHE A 739 13.05 14.67 -18.89
N HIS A 740 13.36 13.39 -19.13
CA HIS A 740 12.36 12.33 -19.02
C HIS A 740 12.31 11.70 -17.65
N ARG A 741 13.29 11.99 -16.76
CA ARG A 741 13.43 11.40 -15.43
C ARG A 741 12.11 11.14 -14.68
N PRO A 742 11.22 12.14 -14.45
CA PRO A 742 10.01 11.93 -13.65
C PRO A 742 9.06 10.92 -14.31
N GLU A 743 8.93 10.95 -15.63
CA GLU A 743 8.08 10.03 -16.38
C GLU A 743 8.59 8.59 -16.28
N GLY A 744 9.90 8.37 -16.44
CA GLY A 744 10.47 7.03 -16.36
C GLY A 744 10.46 6.43 -14.95
N LEU A 745 10.65 7.25 -13.90
CA LEU A 745 10.49 6.79 -12.52
C LEU A 745 9.03 6.48 -12.19
N ALA A 746 8.09 7.26 -12.69
CA ALA A 746 6.66 6.98 -12.54
C ALA A 746 6.26 5.67 -13.23
N LEU A 747 6.75 5.42 -14.46
CA LEU A 747 6.52 4.16 -15.18
C LEU A 747 7.15 2.97 -14.46
N LEU A 748 8.37 3.08 -13.95
CA LEU A 748 9.03 2.01 -13.20
C LEU A 748 8.32 1.70 -11.88
N SER A 749 7.90 2.73 -11.13
CA SER A 749 7.10 2.57 -9.92
C SER A 749 5.75 1.91 -10.21
N SER A 750 5.10 2.31 -11.32
CA SER A 750 3.86 1.71 -11.79
C SER A 750 4.04 0.25 -12.24
N ALA A 751 5.13 -0.06 -12.95
CA ALA A 751 5.47 -1.42 -13.35
C ALA A 751 5.73 -2.30 -12.12
N SER A 752 6.64 -1.88 -11.24
CA SER A 752 6.99 -2.60 -10.01
C SER A 752 5.74 -2.93 -9.18
N SER A 753 4.90 -1.93 -8.92
CA SER A 753 3.64 -2.15 -8.19
C SER A 753 2.68 -3.08 -8.94
N ALA A 754 2.55 -2.99 -10.26
CA ALA A 754 1.72 -3.91 -11.03
C ALA A 754 2.23 -5.37 -10.99
N GLY A 755 3.55 -5.57 -11.04
CA GLY A 755 4.16 -6.89 -10.98
C GLY A 755 4.07 -7.57 -9.61
N ASP A 756 4.20 -6.81 -8.51
CA ASP A 756 3.96 -7.33 -7.15
C ASP A 756 2.53 -7.86 -6.98
N VAL A 757 1.59 -7.22 -7.67
CA VAL A 757 0.18 -7.62 -7.66
C VAL A 757 -0.06 -8.77 -8.62
N ALA A 758 0.64 -8.82 -9.77
CA ALA A 758 0.60 -9.96 -10.68
C ALA A 758 1.13 -11.26 -10.04
N GLY A 759 2.07 -11.15 -9.08
CA GLY A 759 2.53 -12.28 -8.27
C GLY A 759 1.48 -12.84 -7.31
N LYS A 760 0.44 -12.06 -6.99
CA LYS A 760 -0.69 -12.46 -6.14
C LYS A 760 -1.92 -12.90 -6.94
N GLU A 761 -1.85 -12.86 -8.27
CA GLU A 761 -2.94 -13.26 -9.15
C GLU A 761 -3.17 -14.78 -9.07
N PRO A 762 -4.41 -15.27 -8.91
CA PRO A 762 -4.70 -16.70 -8.96
C PRO A 762 -4.50 -17.25 -10.38
N ARG A 763 -3.58 -18.21 -10.56
CA ARG A 763 -3.20 -18.76 -11.87
C ARG A 763 -3.52 -20.25 -12.00
N ILE A 764 -4.80 -20.61 -12.07
CA ILE A 764 -5.24 -22.02 -12.14
C ILE A 764 -4.81 -22.68 -13.47
N LEU A 765 -4.88 -21.95 -14.58
CA LEU A 765 -4.58 -22.46 -15.94
C LEU A 765 -3.35 -21.80 -16.59
N ARG A 766 -2.64 -20.94 -15.85
CA ARG A 766 -1.49 -20.17 -16.36
C ARG A 766 -0.21 -20.56 -15.62
N LEU A 767 0.93 -20.32 -16.26
CA LEU A 767 2.22 -20.47 -15.58
C LEU A 767 2.32 -19.52 -14.37
N PRO A 768 2.93 -19.95 -13.25
CA PRO A 768 3.14 -19.10 -12.09
C PRO A 768 3.90 -17.82 -12.48
N TRP A 769 3.59 -16.72 -11.81
CA TRP A 769 4.29 -15.46 -12.04
C TRP A 769 5.77 -15.62 -11.69
N ARG A 770 6.65 -15.16 -12.57
CA ARG A 770 8.10 -15.21 -12.39
C ARG A 770 8.55 -14.04 -11.51
N ALA A 771 8.17 -14.07 -10.23
CA ALA A 771 8.37 -12.96 -9.29
C ALA A 771 9.86 -12.56 -9.19
N GLU A 772 10.76 -13.53 -9.09
CA GLU A 772 12.21 -13.29 -9.01
C GLU A 772 12.78 -12.65 -10.28
N LEU A 773 12.39 -13.15 -11.47
CA LEU A 773 12.75 -12.52 -12.74
C LEU A 773 12.25 -11.07 -12.79
N TRP A 774 11.02 -10.83 -12.35
CA TRP A 774 10.41 -9.51 -12.35
C TRP A 774 11.14 -8.54 -11.40
N GLU A 775 11.44 -8.96 -10.18
CA GLU A 775 12.15 -8.15 -9.18
C GLU A 775 13.55 -7.76 -9.69
N ASN A 776 14.31 -8.74 -10.19
CA ASN A 776 15.62 -8.50 -10.79
C ASN A 776 15.51 -7.54 -11.99
N LEU A 777 14.51 -7.72 -12.85
CA LEU A 777 14.29 -6.87 -14.01
C LEU A 777 14.00 -5.42 -13.58
N MET A 778 13.11 -5.20 -12.60
CA MET A 778 12.79 -3.87 -12.10
C MET A 778 14.00 -3.17 -11.49
N ASP A 779 14.80 -3.89 -10.71
CA ASP A 779 16.04 -3.37 -10.11
C ASP A 779 17.01 -2.92 -11.20
N TYR A 780 17.30 -3.77 -12.21
CA TYR A 780 18.23 -3.40 -13.30
C TYR A 780 17.67 -2.32 -14.23
N CYS A 781 16.36 -2.28 -14.47
CA CYS A 781 15.74 -1.21 -15.24
C CYS A 781 15.80 0.13 -14.50
N SER A 782 15.64 0.11 -13.18
CA SER A 782 15.80 1.30 -12.35
C SER A 782 17.25 1.81 -12.39
N GLU A 783 18.24 0.94 -12.27
CA GLU A 783 19.65 1.29 -12.41
C GLU A 783 19.99 1.84 -13.81
N ALA A 784 19.49 1.20 -14.87
CA ALA A 784 19.67 1.66 -16.25
C ALA A 784 19.05 3.06 -16.47
N TRP A 785 17.84 3.29 -15.96
CA TRP A 785 17.15 4.58 -16.08
C TRP A 785 17.89 5.71 -15.39
N ARG A 786 18.56 5.44 -14.27
CA ARG A 786 19.37 6.44 -13.57
C ARG A 786 20.59 6.83 -14.37
N CYS A 787 21.26 5.87 -15.02
CA CYS A 787 22.36 6.18 -15.94
C CYS A 787 21.89 7.13 -17.04
N VAL A 788 20.70 6.91 -17.60
CA VAL A 788 20.09 7.77 -18.64
C VAL A 788 19.73 9.14 -18.08
N SER A 789 19.13 9.20 -16.89
CA SER A 789 18.81 10.46 -16.23
C SER A 789 20.07 11.30 -15.96
N LEU A 790 21.16 10.66 -15.54
CA LEU A 790 22.47 11.30 -15.35
C LEU A 790 23.11 11.74 -16.66
N LEU A 791 22.91 10.98 -17.75
CA LEU A 791 23.31 11.40 -19.10
C LEU A 791 22.56 12.67 -19.52
N GLU A 792 21.24 12.73 -19.32
CA GLU A 792 20.43 13.93 -19.60
C GLU A 792 20.90 15.13 -18.76
N TYR A 793 21.13 14.95 -17.45
CA TYR A 793 21.65 16.00 -16.57
C TYR A 793 23.03 16.50 -17.01
N THR A 794 23.90 15.59 -17.40
CA THR A 794 25.26 15.91 -17.85
C THR A 794 25.22 16.60 -19.21
N ALA A 795 24.24 16.30 -20.07
CA ALA A 795 24.10 16.86 -21.40
C ALA A 795 23.45 18.25 -21.44
N ALA A 796 22.70 18.66 -20.42
CA ALA A 796 21.96 19.91 -20.41
C ALA A 796 22.76 21.08 -19.80
N GLU A 797 22.80 22.24 -20.47
CA GLU A 797 23.45 23.46 -19.95
C GLU A 797 22.75 24.02 -18.69
N GLY A 798 21.43 23.89 -18.61
CA GLY A 798 20.59 24.52 -17.57
C GLY A 798 20.35 23.70 -16.31
N GLY A 799 21.03 22.57 -16.13
CA GLY A 799 20.72 21.65 -15.03
C GLY A 799 19.32 21.07 -15.17
N ALA A 800 18.52 21.05 -14.09
CA ALA A 800 17.23 20.36 -14.05
C ALA A 800 16.10 20.99 -14.89
N HIS A 801 16.25 22.24 -15.35
CA HIS A 801 15.20 22.96 -16.09
C HIS A 801 15.19 22.70 -17.60
N GLY A 802 15.96 21.71 -18.07
CA GLY A 802 16.25 21.60 -19.49
C GLY A 802 17.29 22.63 -19.92
N GLY A 803 17.73 22.53 -21.16
CA GLY A 803 18.63 23.50 -21.73
C GLY A 803 19.15 23.08 -23.09
N LYS A 804 20.02 23.91 -23.66
CA LYS A 804 20.74 23.55 -24.86
C LYS A 804 21.64 22.36 -24.56
N VAL A 805 21.76 21.49 -25.56
CA VAL A 805 22.73 20.40 -25.55
C VAL A 805 24.13 21.00 -25.42
N ARG A 806 24.86 20.58 -24.39
CA ARG A 806 26.23 21.03 -24.12
C ARG A 806 27.19 20.62 -25.23
N LYS A 807 28.29 21.37 -25.33
CA LYS A 807 29.34 21.14 -26.33
C LYS A 807 29.99 19.75 -26.21
N ALA A 808 30.04 19.13 -25.04
CA ALA A 808 30.64 17.81 -24.87
C ALA A 808 29.90 16.73 -25.66
N VAL A 809 28.55 16.78 -25.69
CA VAL A 809 27.74 15.87 -26.51
C VAL A 809 28.04 16.07 -27.99
N ALA A 810 28.15 17.31 -28.44
CA ALA A 810 28.53 17.60 -29.82
C ALA A 810 29.92 17.04 -30.18
N VAL A 811 30.89 17.11 -29.25
CA VAL A 811 32.23 16.50 -29.40
C VAL A 811 32.11 14.98 -29.51
N LEU A 812 31.34 14.33 -28.64
CA LEU A 812 31.10 12.89 -28.70
C LEU A 812 30.46 12.44 -30.01
N LEU A 813 29.47 13.19 -30.51
CA LEU A 813 28.80 12.91 -31.78
C LEU A 813 29.71 13.07 -33.01
N THR A 814 30.88 13.71 -32.87
CA THR A 814 31.88 13.71 -33.95
C THR A 814 32.52 12.34 -34.14
N SER A 815 32.61 11.52 -33.09
CA SER A 815 33.13 10.15 -33.14
C SER A 815 32.12 9.23 -33.83
N PRO A 816 32.45 8.65 -35.02
CA PRO A 816 31.63 7.60 -35.62
C PRO A 816 31.58 6.33 -34.77
N ALA A 817 32.61 6.03 -33.97
CA ALA A 817 32.59 4.91 -33.04
C ALA A 817 31.52 5.11 -31.95
N TYR A 818 31.47 6.28 -31.31
CA TYR A 818 30.48 6.57 -30.26
C TYR A 818 29.04 6.48 -30.77
N ARG A 819 28.76 7.04 -31.97
CA ARG A 819 27.43 6.95 -32.58
C ARG A 819 26.98 5.51 -32.82
N ARG A 820 27.89 4.65 -33.32
CA ARG A 820 27.60 3.23 -33.52
C ARG A 820 27.31 2.52 -32.20
N GLU A 821 28.06 2.84 -31.15
CA GLU A 821 27.85 2.26 -29.82
C GLU A 821 26.49 2.67 -29.21
N ILE A 822 26.10 3.94 -29.28
CA ILE A 822 24.77 4.39 -28.80
C ILE A 822 23.63 3.76 -29.60
N GLN A 823 23.74 3.69 -30.94
CA GLN A 823 22.75 3.02 -31.78
C GLN A 823 22.62 1.53 -31.43
N GLN A 824 23.74 0.85 -31.18
CA GLN A 824 23.74 -0.54 -30.74
C GLN A 824 23.10 -0.68 -29.35
N LEU A 825 23.38 0.24 -28.44
CA LEU A 825 22.82 0.24 -27.09
C LEU A 825 21.30 0.40 -27.10
N GLN A 826 20.79 1.32 -27.92
CA GLN A 826 19.36 1.52 -28.14
C GLN A 826 18.69 0.27 -28.74
N LEU A 827 19.31 -0.32 -29.76
CA LEU A 827 18.81 -1.55 -30.39
C LEU A 827 18.79 -2.72 -29.38
N ARG A 828 19.84 -2.85 -28.56
CA ARG A 828 19.91 -3.85 -27.48
C ARG A 828 18.83 -3.64 -26.45
N ALA A 829 18.66 -2.41 -25.94
CA ALA A 829 17.60 -2.09 -25.00
C ALA A 829 16.23 -2.51 -25.55
N SER A 830 15.88 -2.04 -26.75
CA SER A 830 14.60 -2.38 -27.40
C SER A 830 14.39 -3.90 -27.52
N ARG A 831 15.43 -4.65 -27.89
CA ARG A 831 15.36 -6.13 -27.96
C ARG A 831 15.17 -6.78 -26.60
N SER A 832 15.93 -6.37 -25.60
CA SER A 832 15.86 -6.89 -24.24
C SER A 832 14.48 -6.66 -23.64
N PHE A 833 13.90 -5.46 -23.77
CA PHE A 833 12.54 -5.17 -23.27
C PHE A 833 11.47 -5.94 -24.03
N ASN A 834 11.57 -6.04 -25.36
CA ASN A 834 10.65 -6.86 -26.14
C ASN A 834 10.73 -8.34 -25.76
N LEU A 835 11.92 -8.85 -25.44
CA LEU A 835 12.10 -10.21 -24.95
C LEU A 835 11.51 -10.40 -23.55
N SER A 836 11.82 -9.50 -22.60
CA SER A 836 11.24 -9.50 -21.26
C SER A 836 9.71 -9.55 -21.32
N LYS A 837 9.11 -8.70 -22.16
CA LYS A 837 7.66 -8.69 -22.39
C LYS A 837 7.16 -10.05 -22.86
N ARG A 838 7.80 -10.65 -23.87
CA ARG A 838 7.39 -11.96 -24.41
C ARG A 838 7.51 -13.07 -23.36
N PHE A 839 8.58 -13.09 -22.57
CA PHE A 839 8.76 -14.06 -21.48
C PHE A 839 7.68 -13.96 -20.42
N LEU A 840 7.35 -12.73 -20.03
CA LEU A 840 6.39 -12.47 -18.96
C LEU A 840 4.93 -12.62 -19.41
N MET A 841 4.66 -12.45 -20.71
CA MET A 841 3.34 -12.70 -21.32
C MET A 841 3.12 -14.16 -21.72
N HIS A 842 4.11 -15.05 -21.55
CA HIS A 842 3.95 -16.47 -21.85
C HIS A 842 3.04 -17.12 -20.80
N ASP A 843 1.74 -17.08 -21.07
CA ASP A 843 0.69 -17.55 -20.14
C ASP A 843 0.41 -19.06 -20.28
N TYR A 844 0.72 -19.66 -21.43
CA TYR A 844 0.39 -21.05 -21.75
C TYR A 844 1.59 -21.77 -22.37
N LEU A 845 1.65 -23.10 -22.22
CA LEU A 845 2.61 -24.02 -22.86
C LEU A 845 2.49 -24.08 -24.40
N ASP A 846 2.01 -23.04 -25.08
CA ASP A 846 1.97 -23.03 -26.53
C ASP A 846 3.39 -22.93 -27.10
N HIS A 847 3.70 -23.86 -28.01
CA HIS A 847 5.06 -24.20 -28.44
C HIS A 847 5.64 -23.31 -29.56
N ASP A 848 4.89 -22.33 -30.08
CA ASP A 848 5.22 -21.63 -31.32
C ASP A 848 5.67 -20.17 -31.14
N LEU A 849 6.36 -19.83 -30.05
CA LEU A 849 7.08 -18.55 -30.01
C LEU A 849 8.38 -18.68 -30.83
N PRO A 850 8.61 -17.83 -31.85
CA PRO A 850 9.85 -17.79 -32.61
C PRO A 850 10.97 -17.14 -31.76
N MET A 851 11.32 -17.80 -30.65
CA MET A 851 12.38 -17.42 -29.72
C MET A 851 13.76 -17.61 -30.33
N GLU A 852 13.91 -18.56 -31.27
CA GLU A 852 15.19 -18.96 -31.86
C GLU A 852 15.97 -17.79 -32.50
N SER A 853 15.28 -16.81 -33.11
CA SER A 853 15.95 -15.69 -33.79
C SER A 853 16.50 -14.64 -32.84
N LEU A 854 15.74 -14.33 -31.77
CA LEU A 854 16.12 -13.31 -30.80
C LEU A 854 17.18 -13.83 -29.81
N GLU A 855 17.12 -15.12 -29.49
CA GLU A 855 18.06 -15.84 -28.61
C GLU A 855 19.48 -15.86 -29.18
N MET A 856 19.62 -16.18 -30.47
CA MET A 856 20.93 -16.17 -31.14
C MET A 856 21.59 -14.81 -31.10
N GLU A 857 20.80 -13.76 -31.28
CA GLU A 857 21.29 -12.41 -31.30
C GLU A 857 21.69 -11.92 -29.89
N LEU A 858 21.02 -12.40 -28.84
CA LEU A 858 21.37 -12.12 -27.45
C LEU A 858 22.62 -12.85 -26.96
N LEU A 859 22.78 -14.12 -27.33
CA LEU A 859 23.98 -14.89 -27.03
C LEU A 859 25.22 -14.31 -27.74
N GLU A 860 25.04 -13.73 -28.94
CA GLU A 860 26.08 -12.99 -29.63
C GLU A 860 26.34 -11.59 -29.02
N SER A 861 25.30 -10.91 -28.49
CA SER A 861 25.42 -9.58 -27.87
C SER A 861 26.02 -9.61 -26.46
N HIS A 862 25.94 -10.73 -25.75
CA HIS A 862 26.35 -10.85 -24.36
C HIS A 862 27.85 -10.57 -24.11
N LYS A 863 28.69 -10.60 -25.15
CA LYS A 863 30.15 -10.39 -25.06
C LYS A 863 30.62 -8.97 -25.42
N LEU A 864 29.76 -7.96 -25.35
CA LEU A 864 30.12 -6.57 -25.66
C LEU A 864 30.15 -5.69 -24.41
N SER A 865 31.35 -5.51 -23.83
CA SER A 865 31.72 -4.17 -23.34
C SER A 865 31.88 -3.25 -24.55
N LEU A 866 31.95 -1.92 -24.37
CA LEU A 866 32.25 -0.94 -25.44
C LEU A 866 33.43 -1.44 -26.29
N ARG A 867 33.14 -2.12 -27.40
CA ARG A 867 34.15 -2.87 -28.18
C ARG A 867 35.17 -1.90 -28.74
N GLU A 868 34.72 -0.67 -29.00
CA GLU A 868 35.49 0.40 -29.58
C GLU A 868 35.90 1.47 -28.56
N LYS A 869 35.89 1.20 -27.24
CA LYS A 869 36.20 2.20 -26.20
C LYS A 869 37.51 2.96 -26.45
N HIS A 870 38.57 2.25 -26.85
CA HIS A 870 39.86 2.85 -27.20
C HIS A 870 39.76 3.76 -28.43
N GLN A 871 38.97 3.35 -29.43
CA GLN A 871 38.74 4.13 -30.64
C GLN A 871 37.93 5.39 -30.34
N VAL A 872 36.85 5.29 -29.54
CA VAL A 872 36.08 6.45 -29.08
C VAL A 872 36.98 7.45 -28.36
N ILE A 873 37.77 6.99 -27.38
CA ILE A 873 38.68 7.87 -26.64
C ILE A 873 39.71 8.53 -27.56
N THR A 874 40.22 7.80 -28.56
CA THR A 874 41.19 8.33 -29.54
C THR A 874 40.57 9.37 -30.47
N GLU A 875 39.38 9.08 -31.01
CA GLU A 875 38.65 9.98 -31.92
C GLU A 875 38.21 11.26 -31.20
N VAL A 876 37.64 11.13 -30.01
CA VAL A 876 37.20 12.25 -29.18
C VAL A 876 38.41 13.06 -28.69
N GLY A 877 39.47 12.38 -28.24
CA GLY A 877 40.73 13.02 -27.81
C GLY A 877 41.38 13.89 -28.89
N ALA A 878 41.17 13.57 -30.17
CA ALA A 878 41.67 14.36 -31.29
C ALA A 878 40.86 15.66 -31.53
N VAL A 879 39.60 15.71 -31.09
CA VAL A 879 38.69 16.86 -31.30
C VAL A 879 38.66 17.79 -30.08
N LEU A 880 38.94 17.25 -28.89
CA LEU A 880 38.94 18.02 -27.64
C LEU A 880 39.96 19.17 -27.67
N PRO A 881 39.59 20.35 -27.14
CA PRO A 881 40.45 21.54 -27.20
C PRO A 881 41.80 21.29 -26.50
N THR A 882 42.87 21.78 -27.14
CA THR A 882 44.25 21.51 -26.72
C THR A 882 44.68 22.29 -25.48
N THR A 883 44.03 23.43 -25.23
CA THR A 883 44.28 24.31 -24.10
C THR A 883 43.03 24.37 -23.24
N PRO A 884 43.08 23.93 -21.97
CA PRO A 884 41.94 24.05 -21.07
C PRO A 884 41.67 25.55 -20.86
N ALA A 885 40.42 25.97 -21.05
CA ALA A 885 39.99 27.25 -20.51
C ALA A 885 40.12 27.16 -18.98
N SER A 886 40.55 28.24 -18.34
CA SER A 886 40.45 28.33 -16.89
C SER A 886 38.96 28.24 -16.55
N VAL A 887 38.56 27.15 -15.89
CA VAL A 887 37.18 26.93 -15.44
C VAL A 887 37.14 26.97 -13.92
N SER A 888 36.05 27.51 -13.38
CA SER A 888 35.82 27.62 -11.94
C SER A 888 35.27 26.33 -11.32
N SER A 889 34.67 25.45 -12.11
CA SER A 889 34.10 24.17 -11.68
C SER A 889 34.43 23.09 -12.71
N LEU A 890 34.59 21.84 -12.25
CA LEU A 890 34.79 20.69 -13.15
C LEU A 890 33.55 20.36 -13.96
N VAL A 891 32.37 20.77 -13.50
CA VAL A 891 31.11 20.63 -14.24
C VAL A 891 31.15 21.41 -15.56
N ASP A 892 31.95 22.48 -15.63
CA ASP A 892 32.11 23.29 -16.84
C ASP A 892 33.34 22.87 -17.68
N ASP A 893 34.12 21.89 -17.21
CA ASP A 893 35.24 21.31 -17.97
C ASP A 893 34.74 20.27 -18.97
N GLN A 894 34.81 20.60 -20.25
CA GLN A 894 34.37 19.73 -21.35
C GLN A 894 35.00 18.34 -21.31
N LEU A 895 36.24 18.18 -20.80
CA LEU A 895 36.87 16.86 -20.74
C LEU A 895 36.22 16.00 -19.67
N CYS A 896 36.02 16.56 -18.48
CA CYS A 896 35.40 15.86 -17.36
C CYS A 896 33.94 15.51 -17.69
N GLU A 897 33.24 16.39 -18.39
CA GLU A 897 31.89 16.15 -18.90
C GLU A 897 31.86 14.99 -19.91
N VAL A 898 32.76 14.98 -20.90
CA VAL A 898 32.89 13.84 -21.84
C VAL A 898 33.22 12.55 -21.10
N ALA A 899 34.13 12.59 -20.12
CA ALA A 899 34.51 11.44 -19.32
C ALA A 899 33.29 10.86 -18.56
N MET A 900 32.49 11.74 -17.94
CA MET A 900 31.26 11.36 -17.27
C MET A 900 30.25 10.72 -18.22
N ILE A 901 30.01 11.29 -19.40
CA ILE A 901 29.10 10.73 -20.40
C ILE A 901 29.55 9.34 -20.84
N LEU A 902 30.85 9.15 -21.10
CA LEU A 902 31.40 7.84 -21.48
C LEU A 902 31.25 6.81 -20.36
N THR A 903 31.55 7.20 -19.12
CA THR A 903 31.41 6.33 -17.93
C THR A 903 29.95 5.94 -17.69
N MET A 904 29.00 6.87 -17.82
CA MET A 904 27.57 6.55 -17.69
C MET A 904 27.02 5.72 -18.85
N THR A 905 27.51 5.93 -20.08
CA THR A 905 27.15 5.10 -21.24
C THR A 905 27.64 3.66 -21.04
N GLU A 906 28.85 3.48 -20.51
CA GLU A 906 29.39 2.16 -20.18
C GLU A 906 28.61 1.49 -19.04
N ALA A 907 28.29 2.24 -17.97
CA ALA A 907 27.48 1.74 -16.88
C ALA A 907 26.10 1.28 -17.38
N LEU A 908 25.46 2.08 -18.24
CA LEU A 908 24.19 1.71 -18.89
C LEU A 908 24.31 0.40 -19.70
N ALA A 909 25.38 0.24 -20.48
CA ALA A 909 25.63 -1.00 -21.22
C ALA A 909 25.77 -2.21 -20.30
N VAL A 910 26.46 -2.06 -19.16
CA VAL A 910 26.58 -3.12 -18.14
C VAL A 910 25.21 -3.45 -17.53
N ARG A 911 24.37 -2.47 -17.20
CA ARG A 911 23.04 -2.72 -16.62
C ARG A 911 22.08 -3.37 -17.62
N LEU A 912 22.11 -2.97 -18.88
CA LEU A 912 21.37 -3.66 -19.94
C LEU A 912 21.88 -5.09 -20.16
N ALA A 913 23.19 -5.33 -20.07
CA ALA A 913 23.74 -6.68 -20.10
C ALA A 913 23.24 -7.52 -18.91
N LYS A 914 23.07 -6.95 -17.71
CA LYS A 914 22.46 -7.65 -16.57
C LYS A 914 21.00 -8.04 -16.85
N VAL A 915 20.21 -7.15 -17.45
CA VAL A 915 18.85 -7.49 -17.92
C VAL A 915 18.89 -8.69 -18.86
N GLU A 916 19.81 -8.70 -19.84
CA GLU A 916 20.00 -9.84 -20.75
C GLU A 916 20.42 -11.11 -19.99
N THR A 917 21.35 -11.03 -19.02
CA THR A 917 21.80 -12.18 -18.21
C THR A 917 20.64 -12.86 -17.52
N VAL A 918 19.78 -12.09 -16.84
CA VAL A 918 18.66 -12.65 -16.06
C VAL A 918 17.66 -13.36 -16.98
N LEU A 919 17.45 -12.82 -18.19
CA LEU A 919 16.62 -13.45 -19.21
C LEU A 919 17.23 -14.77 -19.69
N VAL A 920 18.55 -14.82 -19.92
CA VAL A 920 19.27 -16.03 -20.35
C VAL A 920 19.32 -17.09 -19.24
N GLN A 921 19.34 -16.68 -17.97
CA GLN A 921 19.34 -17.59 -16.82
C GLN A 921 18.00 -18.31 -16.63
N GLN A 922 16.92 -17.90 -17.32
CA GLN A 922 15.63 -18.57 -17.21
C GLN A 922 15.72 -20.01 -17.74
N PRO A 923 15.19 -21.02 -17.02
CA PRO A 923 15.34 -22.43 -17.37
C PRO A 923 14.75 -22.78 -18.74
N GLU A 924 13.76 -22.05 -19.21
CA GLU A 924 13.17 -22.25 -20.55
C GLU A 924 14.17 -21.92 -21.67
N MET A 925 15.08 -20.97 -21.44
CA MET A 925 16.17 -20.70 -22.38
C MET A 925 17.14 -21.89 -22.44
N TRP A 926 17.45 -22.51 -21.30
CA TRP A 926 18.33 -23.68 -21.27
C TRP A 926 17.73 -24.88 -21.99
N LEU A 927 16.44 -25.13 -21.82
CA LEU A 927 15.74 -26.22 -22.52
C LEU A 927 15.73 -26.03 -24.05
N LEU A 928 15.60 -24.78 -24.51
CA LEU A 928 15.71 -24.44 -25.93
C LEU A 928 17.13 -24.66 -26.46
N MET A 929 18.15 -24.23 -25.70
CA MET A 929 19.56 -24.46 -26.03
C MET A 929 19.90 -25.96 -26.12
N GLU A 930 19.46 -26.78 -25.16
CA GLU A 930 19.70 -28.22 -25.13
C GLU A 930 19.01 -28.97 -26.29
N CYS A 931 17.75 -28.63 -26.58
CA CYS A 931 17.03 -29.21 -27.72
C CYS A 931 17.81 -28.98 -29.03
N ARG A 932 18.48 -27.83 -29.16
CA ARG A 932 19.26 -27.50 -30.34
C ARG A 932 20.62 -28.20 -30.37
N PHE A 933 21.32 -28.27 -29.25
CA PHE A 933 22.54 -29.09 -29.14
C PHE A 933 22.25 -30.54 -29.56
N HIS A 934 21.10 -31.09 -29.17
CA HIS A 934 20.67 -32.42 -29.60
C HIS A 934 20.20 -32.51 -31.05
N LYS A 935 19.61 -31.44 -31.61
CA LYS A 935 19.23 -31.36 -33.04
C LYS A 935 20.46 -31.26 -33.95
N GLN A 936 21.51 -30.55 -33.52
CA GLN A 936 22.81 -30.49 -34.20
C GLN A 936 23.62 -31.78 -34.02
N ALA A 937 23.55 -32.42 -32.84
CA ALA A 937 24.25 -33.67 -32.55
C ALA A 937 23.50 -34.93 -33.05
N GLY A 938 22.37 -34.81 -33.76
CA GLY A 938 21.62 -35.94 -34.32
C GLY A 938 21.04 -36.92 -33.28
N THR A 939 21.05 -36.57 -31.99
CA THR A 939 20.73 -37.48 -30.86
C THR A 939 19.33 -37.28 -30.28
N CYS A 940 18.58 -36.30 -30.78
CA CYS A 940 17.30 -35.86 -30.20
C CYS A 940 16.21 -36.96 -30.13
N THR A 941 16.30 -38.00 -30.95
CA THR A 941 15.36 -39.12 -30.95
C THR A 941 15.59 -40.08 -29.77
N ILE A 942 16.82 -40.20 -29.27
CA ILE A 942 17.19 -41.18 -28.23
C ILE A 942 16.84 -40.66 -26.84
N LEU A 943 17.07 -39.38 -26.54
CA LEU A 943 16.75 -38.81 -25.23
C LEU A 943 15.24 -38.75 -24.96
N ARG A 944 14.43 -38.42 -25.98
CA ARG A 944 12.96 -38.51 -25.88
C ARG A 944 12.52 -39.95 -25.60
N PHE A 945 13.13 -40.94 -26.25
CA PHE A 945 12.82 -42.35 -26.02
C PHE A 945 13.19 -42.80 -24.60
N ILE A 946 14.32 -42.33 -24.06
CA ILE A 946 14.74 -42.61 -22.68
C ILE A 946 13.81 -41.94 -21.67
N MET A 947 13.43 -40.67 -21.88
CA MET A 947 12.55 -39.94 -20.95
C MET A 947 11.13 -40.53 -20.90
N TYR A 948 10.58 -40.94 -22.06
CA TYR A 948 9.30 -41.67 -22.11
C TYR A 948 9.42 -43.08 -21.50
N SER A 949 10.57 -43.74 -21.61
CA SER A 949 10.81 -45.04 -20.98
C SER A 949 10.92 -44.92 -19.45
N VAL A 950 11.56 -43.86 -18.94
CA VAL A 950 11.69 -43.60 -17.50
C VAL A 950 10.35 -43.20 -16.88
N LEU A 951 9.56 -42.35 -17.54
CA LEU A 951 8.20 -42.01 -17.10
C LEU A 951 7.27 -43.24 -17.16
N GLY A 952 7.43 -44.11 -18.15
CA GLY A 952 6.73 -45.40 -18.23
C GLY A 952 7.10 -46.34 -17.08
N SER A 953 8.39 -46.45 -16.73
CA SER A 953 8.85 -47.25 -15.59
C SER A 953 8.35 -46.71 -14.24
N PHE A 954 8.29 -45.38 -14.08
CA PHE A 954 7.77 -44.76 -12.85
C PHE A 954 6.26 -44.98 -12.68
N ALA A 955 5.49 -44.95 -13.77
CA ALA A 955 4.06 -45.27 -13.75
C ALA A 955 3.80 -46.76 -13.40
N ILE A 956 4.67 -47.66 -13.83
CA ILE A 956 4.59 -49.10 -13.51
C ILE A 956 4.93 -49.36 -12.03
N GLU A 957 5.94 -48.68 -11.47
CA GLU A 957 6.26 -48.78 -10.03
C GLU A 957 5.17 -48.16 -9.15
N LEU A 958 4.57 -47.04 -9.56
CA LEU A 958 3.46 -46.42 -8.83
C LEU A 958 2.22 -47.31 -8.82
N HIS A 959 1.94 -48.02 -9.92
CA HIS A 959 0.87 -49.01 -10.00
C HIS A 959 1.18 -50.26 -9.14
N GLY A 960 2.44 -50.67 -9.05
CA GLY A 960 2.89 -51.74 -8.16
C GLY A 960 2.77 -51.37 -6.67
N ALA A 961 3.07 -50.13 -6.31
CA ALA A 961 2.96 -49.62 -4.94
C ALA A 961 1.50 -49.50 -4.47
N LEU A 962 0.59 -49.08 -5.36
CA LEU A 962 -0.85 -49.00 -5.05
C LEU A 962 -1.48 -50.39 -4.81
N ASN A 963 -0.95 -51.44 -5.42
CA ASN A 963 -1.43 -52.83 -5.22
C ASN A 963 -0.94 -53.50 -3.92
N GLN A 964 -0.11 -52.83 -3.12
CA GLN A 964 0.38 -53.36 -1.83
C GLN A 964 -0.38 -52.81 -0.60
N LEU A 965 -1.41 -51.99 -0.80
CA LEU A 965 -2.24 -51.48 0.29
C LEU A 965 -3.19 -52.57 0.84
N PRO A 966 -3.36 -52.70 2.17
CA PRO A 966 -4.16 -53.74 2.79
C PRO A 966 -5.66 -53.60 2.46
N ALA A 967 -6.34 -54.75 2.31
CA ALA A 967 -7.67 -54.93 1.71
C ALA A 967 -8.87 -54.21 2.36
N ALA A 968 -8.68 -53.32 3.33
CA ALA A 968 -9.75 -52.59 4.02
C ALA A 968 -10.11 -51.24 3.37
N GLU A 969 -9.34 -50.75 2.39
CA GLU A 969 -9.64 -49.49 1.66
C GLU A 969 -9.76 -49.66 0.13
N ALA A 970 -9.86 -50.88 -0.36
CA ALA A 970 -9.78 -51.18 -1.80
C ALA A 970 -11.01 -50.75 -2.64
N HIS A 971 -12.17 -50.45 -2.02
CA HIS A 971 -13.37 -50.13 -2.80
C HIS A 971 -13.47 -48.67 -3.29
N GLY A 972 -12.63 -47.75 -2.81
CA GLY A 972 -12.61 -46.35 -3.26
C GLY A 972 -11.52 -46.04 -4.31
N VAL A 973 -10.47 -46.84 -4.38
CA VAL A 973 -9.26 -46.55 -5.18
C VAL A 973 -9.41 -46.97 -6.65
N ASP A 974 -10.16 -48.03 -6.93
CA ASP A 974 -10.37 -48.50 -8.30
C ASP A 974 -11.11 -47.49 -9.19
N TYR A 975 -11.99 -46.66 -8.60
CA TYR A 975 -12.73 -45.63 -9.34
C TYR A 975 -11.89 -44.40 -9.66
N ILE A 976 -10.90 -44.09 -8.81
CA ILE A 976 -9.98 -42.95 -9.00
C ILE A 976 -8.86 -43.35 -9.96
N ALA A 977 -8.31 -44.56 -9.84
CA ALA A 977 -7.26 -45.04 -10.74
C ALA A 977 -7.75 -45.25 -12.18
N SER A 978 -8.97 -45.77 -12.36
CA SER A 978 -9.58 -45.90 -13.69
C SER A 978 -9.93 -44.55 -14.32
N SER A 979 -10.35 -43.56 -13.51
CA SER A 979 -10.58 -42.18 -13.98
C SER A 979 -9.28 -41.44 -14.31
N PHE A 980 -8.20 -41.69 -13.57
CA PHE A 980 -6.90 -41.06 -13.81
C PHE A 980 -6.24 -41.60 -15.09
N VAL A 981 -6.30 -42.91 -15.32
CA VAL A 981 -5.81 -43.55 -16.56
C VAL A 981 -6.65 -43.13 -17.77
N ALA A 982 -7.98 -42.99 -17.63
CA ALA A 982 -8.85 -42.52 -18.72
C ALA A 982 -8.61 -41.04 -19.09
N CYS A 983 -8.29 -40.17 -18.14
CA CYS A 983 -8.09 -38.74 -18.41
C CYS A 983 -6.67 -38.38 -18.90
N THR A 984 -5.65 -39.18 -18.60
CA THR A 984 -4.26 -38.86 -18.99
C THR A 984 -3.74 -39.61 -20.22
N LEU A 985 -4.23 -40.82 -20.51
CA LEU A 985 -3.75 -41.62 -21.66
C LEU A 985 -4.57 -41.46 -22.94
N LEU A 986 -5.84 -41.05 -22.87
CA LEU A 986 -6.66 -40.85 -24.08
C LEU A 986 -6.24 -39.67 -24.98
N PRO A 987 -5.69 -38.54 -24.48
CA PRO A 987 -5.19 -37.48 -25.34
C PRO A 987 -3.94 -37.89 -26.14
N ALA A 988 -3.17 -38.86 -25.65
CA ALA A 988 -1.93 -39.34 -26.28
C ALA A 988 -2.16 -40.31 -27.46
N LEU A 989 -3.38 -40.84 -27.64
CA LEU A 989 -3.70 -41.85 -28.65
C LEU A 989 -4.48 -41.32 -29.87
N GLY A 990 -4.62 -39.99 -30.02
CA GLY A 990 -4.99 -39.37 -31.30
C GLY A 990 -6.30 -39.88 -31.93
N PHE A 991 -7.42 -39.86 -31.18
CA PHE A 991 -8.75 -40.11 -31.75
C PHE A 991 -9.54 -38.82 -32.02
N PRO A 992 -10.18 -38.66 -33.20
CA PRO A 992 -10.79 -37.41 -33.61
C PRO A 992 -12.25 -37.35 -33.15
N PHE A 993 -12.50 -36.85 -31.93
CA PHE A 993 -13.88 -36.58 -31.49
C PHE A 993 -14.11 -35.17 -30.92
N ALA A 994 -13.04 -34.44 -30.58
CA ALA A 994 -13.14 -33.07 -30.07
C ALA A 994 -13.34 -31.99 -31.17
N GLY A 995 -13.02 -32.29 -32.43
CA GLY A 995 -13.10 -31.32 -33.53
C GLY A 995 -14.52 -30.98 -34.01
N HIS A 996 -15.52 -31.83 -33.73
CA HIS A 996 -16.87 -31.65 -34.26
C HIS A 996 -17.77 -30.77 -33.37
N LEU A 997 -17.48 -30.70 -32.06
CA LEU A 997 -18.24 -29.85 -31.14
C LEU A 997 -17.82 -28.38 -31.25
N LEU A 998 -16.54 -28.11 -31.54
CA LEU A 998 -16.02 -26.75 -31.74
C LEU A 998 -16.39 -26.17 -33.12
N SER A 999 -16.59 -26.99 -34.16
CA SER A 999 -17.03 -26.48 -35.47
C SER A 999 -18.52 -26.12 -35.48
N LEU A 1000 -19.34 -26.80 -34.66
CA LEU A 1000 -20.77 -26.47 -34.49
C LEU A 1000 -21.01 -25.15 -33.75
N LEU A 1001 -20.13 -24.77 -32.82
CA LEU A 1001 -20.21 -23.48 -32.13
C LEU A 1001 -19.64 -22.30 -32.95
N LYS A 1002 -18.80 -22.58 -33.95
CA LYS A 1002 -18.25 -21.55 -34.86
C LYS A 1002 -19.12 -21.29 -36.10
N SER A 1003 -20.11 -22.14 -36.37
CA SER A 1003 -20.96 -22.08 -37.58
C SER A 1003 -22.21 -21.19 -37.45
N ARG A 1004 -22.46 -20.50 -36.32
CA ARG A 1004 -23.72 -19.77 -36.08
C ARG A 1004 -23.61 -18.25 -35.86
N SER A 1005 -22.55 -17.63 -36.38
CA SER A 1005 -22.42 -16.17 -36.44
C SER A 1005 -22.01 -15.75 -37.85
N GLY A 1006 -23.00 -15.67 -38.74
CA GLY A 1006 -22.85 -15.06 -40.07
C GLY A 1006 -23.89 -13.97 -40.26
N LEU A 1007 -23.47 -12.89 -40.95
CA LEU A 1007 -24.17 -11.67 -41.36
C LEU A 1007 -24.06 -10.47 -40.40
N ILE A 1008 -23.04 -9.63 -40.62
CA ILE A 1008 -23.14 -8.31 -41.28
C ILE A 1008 -21.72 -7.93 -41.73
N GLU A 1009 -21.48 -7.94 -43.04
CA GLU A 1009 -20.32 -7.27 -43.65
C GLU A 1009 -20.73 -5.83 -43.99
N CYS A 1010 -20.00 -4.85 -43.45
CA CYS A 1010 -19.90 -3.52 -44.03
C CYS A 1010 -18.49 -2.98 -43.81
N GLY A 1011 -17.87 -2.51 -44.89
CA GLY A 1011 -16.43 -2.33 -45.02
C GLY A 1011 -15.81 -1.16 -44.24
N THR A 1012 -14.52 -1.36 -43.93
CA THR A 1012 -13.41 -0.38 -43.91
C THR A 1012 -13.66 1.01 -43.30
N VAL A 1013 -13.10 1.27 -42.09
CA VAL A 1013 -12.03 2.25 -41.78
C VAL A 1013 -11.62 2.06 -40.30
N HIS A 1014 -10.32 2.19 -40.02
CA HIS A 1014 -9.66 2.02 -38.71
C HIS A 1014 -10.39 2.60 -37.49
N CYS A 1015 -10.61 1.74 -36.48
CA CYS A 1015 -10.59 2.13 -35.07
C CYS A 1015 -10.37 0.88 -34.19
N GLU A 1016 -9.14 0.65 -33.74
CA GLU A 1016 -8.83 -0.37 -32.72
C GLU A 1016 -9.29 0.15 -31.35
N SER A 1017 -10.51 -0.24 -30.94
CA SER A 1017 -11.00 -0.15 -29.54
C SER A 1017 -12.30 -0.94 -29.40
N CYS A 1018 -12.21 -2.28 -29.30
CA CYS A 1018 -13.37 -3.13 -29.01
C CYS A 1018 -13.27 -3.71 -27.59
N VAL A 1019 -13.63 -2.90 -26.59
CA VAL A 1019 -13.88 -3.32 -25.19
C VAL A 1019 -15.39 -3.26 -24.88
N TYR A 1020 -16.26 -3.44 -25.87
CA TYR A 1020 -17.73 -3.36 -25.70
C TYR A 1020 -18.42 -4.69 -25.33
N ILE A 1021 -17.70 -5.82 -25.44
CA ILE A 1021 -18.26 -7.17 -25.29
C ILE A 1021 -18.47 -7.62 -23.81
N PRO A 1022 -17.65 -7.21 -22.81
CA PRO A 1022 -17.86 -7.66 -21.43
C PRO A 1022 -19.09 -7.00 -20.77
N MET A 1023 -19.30 -5.69 -20.99
CA MET A 1023 -20.36 -4.90 -20.35
C MET A 1023 -21.77 -5.34 -20.72
N THR A 1024 -22.01 -5.62 -22.02
CA THR A 1024 -23.33 -6.10 -22.48
C THR A 1024 -23.66 -7.46 -21.89
N ARG A 1025 -22.67 -8.33 -21.65
CA ARG A 1025 -22.86 -9.63 -20.99
C ARG A 1025 -23.21 -9.49 -19.51
N ILE A 1026 -22.59 -8.54 -18.81
CA ILE A 1026 -22.88 -8.27 -17.38
C ILE A 1026 -24.28 -7.69 -17.21
N VAL A 1027 -24.65 -6.70 -18.02
CA VAL A 1027 -26.02 -6.11 -17.99
C VAL A 1027 -27.07 -7.15 -18.35
N ALA A 1028 -26.81 -8.01 -19.35
CA ALA A 1028 -27.71 -9.10 -19.70
C ALA A 1028 -27.86 -10.13 -18.56
N LEU A 1029 -26.78 -10.49 -17.86
CA LEU A 1029 -26.84 -11.40 -16.71
C LEU A 1029 -27.62 -10.81 -15.54
N LEU A 1030 -27.45 -9.52 -15.23
CA LEU A 1030 -28.22 -8.83 -14.19
C LEU A 1030 -29.71 -8.73 -14.54
N VAL A 1031 -30.04 -8.38 -15.79
CA VAL A 1031 -31.43 -8.33 -16.27
C VAL A 1031 -32.06 -9.73 -16.22
N LEU A 1032 -31.33 -10.77 -16.61
CA LEU A 1032 -31.80 -12.15 -16.52
C LEU A 1032 -31.98 -12.62 -15.08
N PHE A 1033 -31.10 -12.23 -14.16
CA PHE A 1033 -31.21 -12.54 -12.74
C PHE A 1033 -32.43 -11.86 -12.10
N VAL A 1034 -32.64 -10.56 -12.38
CA VAL A 1034 -33.81 -9.80 -11.91
C VAL A 1034 -35.11 -10.35 -12.52
N ALA A 1035 -35.12 -10.69 -13.81
CA ALA A 1035 -36.28 -11.28 -14.47
C ALA A 1035 -36.61 -12.67 -13.90
N ALA A 1036 -35.60 -13.50 -13.59
CA ALA A 1036 -35.80 -14.80 -12.98
C ALA A 1036 -36.41 -14.70 -11.57
N GLN A 1037 -35.97 -13.74 -10.76
CA GLN A 1037 -36.53 -13.49 -9.42
C GLN A 1037 -37.99 -13.00 -9.51
N HIS A 1038 -38.31 -12.10 -10.45
CA HIS A 1038 -39.68 -11.65 -10.68
C HIS A 1038 -40.63 -12.78 -11.11
N SER A 1039 -40.15 -13.73 -11.94
CA SER A 1039 -40.92 -14.91 -12.34
C SER A 1039 -41.19 -15.89 -11.20
N ILE A 1040 -40.27 -16.02 -10.23
CA ILE A 1040 -40.45 -16.88 -9.06
C ILE A 1040 -41.45 -16.25 -8.08
N ALA A 1041 -41.41 -14.92 -7.89
CA ALA A 1041 -42.37 -14.21 -7.04
C ALA A 1041 -43.80 -14.20 -7.62
N ALA A 1042 -43.95 -14.21 -8.95
CA ALA A 1042 -45.26 -14.22 -9.61
C ALA A 1042 -45.95 -15.60 -9.64
N GLY A 1043 -45.24 -16.69 -9.28
CA GLY A 1043 -45.74 -18.07 -9.37
C GLY A 1043 -46.58 -18.55 -8.17
N GLY A 1044 -46.71 -17.77 -7.11
CA GLY A 1044 -47.38 -18.17 -5.88
C GLY A 1044 -48.58 -17.30 -5.55
N ASN A 1045 -49.70 -17.47 -6.28
CA ASN A 1045 -51.08 -17.29 -5.78
C ASN A 1045 -52.09 -17.39 -6.94
N THR A 1046 -52.77 -18.53 -7.04
CA THR A 1046 -54.10 -18.63 -7.68
C THR A 1046 -55.06 -19.28 -6.69
N PRO A 1047 -56.16 -18.61 -6.30
CA PRO A 1047 -57.16 -19.20 -5.42
C PRO A 1047 -58.15 -20.02 -6.27
N GLU A 1048 -58.27 -21.30 -5.96
CA GLU A 1048 -59.28 -22.16 -6.56
C GLU A 1048 -60.59 -22.04 -5.77
N HIS A 1049 -61.60 -21.46 -6.40
CA HIS A 1049 -62.98 -21.45 -5.93
C HIS A 1049 -63.65 -22.79 -6.29
N GLN A 1050 -64.23 -23.49 -5.31
CA GLN A 1050 -65.46 -24.26 -5.54
C GLN A 1050 -66.30 -24.31 -4.26
N ALA A 1051 -67.58 -23.97 -4.42
CA ALA A 1051 -68.60 -23.88 -3.39
C ALA A 1051 -69.54 -25.09 -3.44
N THR A 1052 -70.27 -25.26 -2.32
CA THR A 1052 -71.50 -26.04 -2.10
C THR A 1052 -71.32 -27.55 -1.81
N HIS A 1053 -72.03 -28.22 -0.91
CA HIS A 1053 -73.32 -27.97 -0.24
C HIS A 1053 -73.39 -28.86 1.05
N GLU A 1054 -74.06 -28.36 2.10
CA GLU A 1054 -74.93 -29.03 3.08
C GLU A 1054 -74.49 -30.10 4.13
N THR A 1055 -74.93 -29.79 5.37
CA THR A 1055 -75.55 -30.63 6.42
C THR A 1055 -74.72 -31.31 7.53
N ASN A 1056 -75.08 -30.87 8.75
CA ASN A 1056 -75.40 -31.61 9.99
C ASN A 1056 -74.34 -32.17 10.95
N GLU A 1057 -74.58 -31.75 12.20
CA GLU A 1057 -74.63 -32.50 13.47
C GLU A 1057 -73.34 -32.92 14.20
N ASP A 1058 -73.21 -32.29 15.37
CA ASP A 1058 -73.09 -32.90 16.70
C ASP A 1058 -71.90 -33.82 17.04
N ALA A 1059 -71.10 -33.24 17.94
CA ALA A 1059 -70.87 -33.73 19.29
C ALA A 1059 -69.76 -34.75 19.60
N THR A 1060 -69.15 -34.45 20.75
CA THR A 1060 -68.76 -35.37 21.83
C THR A 1060 -67.40 -36.11 21.79
N THR A 1061 -66.50 -35.55 22.62
CA THR A 1061 -65.86 -36.15 23.81
C THR A 1061 -64.80 -37.26 23.73
N CYS A 1062 -63.78 -37.03 24.58
CA CYS A 1062 -63.08 -37.99 25.45
C CYS A 1062 -62.14 -39.00 24.77
N ALA A 1063 -61.02 -39.43 25.36
CA ALA A 1063 -60.30 -39.15 26.60
C ALA A 1063 -58.95 -39.90 26.51
N SER A 1064 -58.01 -39.56 27.41
CA SER A 1064 -57.12 -40.46 28.21
C SER A 1064 -56.53 -41.73 27.55
N SER A 1065 -55.27 -42.14 27.71
CA SER A 1065 -54.43 -42.22 28.91
C SER A 1065 -53.15 -43.00 28.57
N ASP A 1066 -52.05 -42.63 29.22
CA ASP A 1066 -51.08 -43.45 29.97
C ASP A 1066 -50.31 -44.67 29.40
N ALA A 1067 -49.13 -44.80 30.03
CA ALA A 1067 -48.28 -45.97 30.31
C ALA A 1067 -47.14 -46.22 29.30
N SER A 1068 -45.89 -45.83 29.60
CA SER A 1068 -44.91 -46.47 30.52
C SER A 1068 -44.34 -47.80 29.99
N LYS A 1069 -43.03 -47.86 29.74
CA LYS A 1069 -42.00 -48.55 30.57
C LYS A 1069 -40.82 -49.12 29.76
N ASP A 1070 -39.65 -48.81 30.31
CA ASP A 1070 -38.48 -49.67 30.59
C ASP A 1070 -37.82 -50.52 29.49
N GLY A 1071 -36.50 -50.31 29.36
CA GLY A 1071 -35.55 -51.26 28.81
C GLY A 1071 -34.12 -50.92 29.27
N SER A 1072 -33.62 -51.68 30.25
CA SER A 1072 -32.27 -51.59 30.82
C SER A 1072 -31.27 -52.50 30.06
N GLY A 1073 -29.97 -52.18 30.10
CA GLY A 1073 -28.90 -53.03 29.57
C GLY A 1073 -27.51 -52.63 30.09
N ARG A 1074 -26.75 -53.60 30.59
CA ARG A 1074 -25.58 -53.55 31.50
C ARG A 1074 -24.20 -53.56 30.79
N ALA A 1075 -23.23 -52.88 31.44
CA ALA A 1075 -21.89 -53.30 31.91
C ALA A 1075 -20.68 -53.72 31.01
N SER A 1076 -19.53 -53.10 31.37
CA SER A 1076 -18.12 -53.62 31.48
C SER A 1076 -17.38 -54.05 30.19
N SER A 1077 -16.06 -53.99 29.98
CA SER A 1077 -14.81 -53.69 30.72
C SER A 1077 -13.66 -53.61 29.69
N GLY A 1078 -12.52 -52.96 29.98
CA GLY A 1078 -11.29 -53.22 29.21
C GLY A 1078 -10.16 -52.19 29.35
N THR A 1079 -9.21 -52.50 30.22
CA THR A 1079 -7.98 -51.78 30.60
C THR A 1079 -6.82 -51.90 29.60
N GLY A 1080 -5.92 -50.90 29.61
CA GLY A 1080 -4.54 -50.99 29.10
C GLY A 1080 -3.65 -49.85 29.62
N HIS A 1081 -2.79 -50.16 30.60
CA HIS A 1081 -1.74 -49.31 31.21
C HIS A 1081 -0.35 -49.68 30.65
N VAL A 1082 0.63 -48.75 30.63
CA VAL A 1082 2.10 -48.85 30.96
C VAL A 1082 2.72 -47.44 30.76
N LEU A 1083 3.14 -46.68 31.80
CA LEU A 1083 4.49 -46.52 32.44
C LEU A 1083 5.57 -45.89 31.50
N LEU A 1084 6.47 -44.94 31.84
CA LEU A 1084 7.14 -44.55 33.10
C LEU A 1084 7.85 -43.16 33.00
N GLN A 1085 7.97 -42.51 34.18
CA GLN A 1085 8.84 -41.42 34.71
C GLN A 1085 10.12 -40.97 33.97
N VAL A 1086 10.52 -39.69 34.18
CA VAL A 1086 11.67 -39.28 35.05
C VAL A 1086 11.50 -37.82 35.51
N THR A 1087 11.70 -37.61 36.81
CA THR A 1087 11.76 -36.36 37.57
C THR A 1087 13.19 -35.80 37.68
N SER A 1088 13.32 -34.50 37.98
CA SER A 1088 14.13 -33.92 39.09
C SER A 1088 15.04 -32.73 38.73
N ASP A 1089 14.68 -31.57 39.28
CA ASP A 1089 15.46 -30.56 40.02
C ASP A 1089 16.90 -30.20 39.62
N LYS A 1090 17.16 -28.88 39.50
CA LYS A 1090 17.76 -28.12 40.63
C LYS A 1090 17.76 -26.60 40.43
N THR A 1091 17.54 -25.96 41.57
CA THR A 1091 17.53 -24.55 41.92
C THR A 1091 18.93 -23.96 42.08
N THR A 1092 19.08 -22.64 41.85
CA THR A 1092 19.86 -21.76 42.74
C THR A 1092 19.43 -20.30 42.64
N LYS A 1093 19.23 -19.71 43.83
CA LYS A 1093 18.97 -18.29 44.12
C LYS A 1093 20.29 -17.50 44.08
N GLY A 1094 20.19 -16.21 43.80
CA GLY A 1094 21.22 -15.21 44.12
C GLY A 1094 20.67 -13.78 44.06
N THR A 1095 20.39 -13.22 45.23
CA THR A 1095 20.03 -11.82 45.49
C THR A 1095 21.27 -10.95 45.68
N GLU A 1096 21.35 -9.75 45.09
CA GLU A 1096 21.95 -8.57 45.74
C GLU A 1096 21.59 -7.25 45.04
N ASN A 1097 21.70 -6.15 45.78
CA ASN A 1097 21.01 -4.86 45.63
C ASN A 1097 22.04 -3.72 45.66
N ARG A 1098 21.87 -2.65 44.83
CA ARG A 1098 22.43 -1.26 44.95
C ARG A 1098 23.98 -1.12 44.85
N THR A 1099 24.61 -0.20 44.09
CA THR A 1099 24.51 1.28 43.96
C THR A 1099 25.26 1.81 42.69
N LYS A 1100 24.87 3.01 42.20
CA LYS A 1100 25.58 3.91 41.23
C LYS A 1100 26.97 4.42 41.75
N PRO A 1101 27.75 5.28 41.04
CA PRO A 1101 28.13 5.41 39.61
C PRO A 1101 29.67 5.66 39.38
N ALA A 1102 30.07 5.87 38.11
CA ALA A 1102 31.23 6.67 37.59
C ALA A 1102 32.46 5.96 36.96
N ALA A 1103 32.72 6.36 35.71
CA ALA A 1103 33.97 6.61 34.97
C ALA A 1103 35.17 5.62 35.04
N LYS A 1104 35.60 5.12 33.86
CA LYS A 1104 36.84 5.48 33.10
C LYS A 1104 37.46 4.30 32.32
N ALA A 1105 37.73 4.58 31.04
CA ALA A 1105 38.90 4.21 30.21
C ALA A 1105 39.21 2.74 29.78
N GLU A 1106 39.24 2.62 28.44
CA GLU A 1106 40.26 2.02 27.56
C GLU A 1106 40.36 0.51 27.28
N ASN A 1107 40.37 0.25 25.96
CA ASN A 1107 41.11 -0.74 25.16
C ASN A 1107 40.66 -2.21 25.18
N GLY A 1108 40.36 -2.70 23.97
CA GLY A 1108 40.28 -4.15 23.68
C GLY A 1108 39.53 -4.46 22.40
N SER A 1109 40.20 -4.33 21.26
CA SER A 1109 39.79 -4.92 19.99
C SER A 1109 39.69 -6.44 20.11
N GLU A 1110 38.50 -7.01 19.95
CA GLU A 1110 38.33 -8.43 19.68
C GLU A 1110 37.21 -8.63 18.66
N VAL A 1111 37.61 -8.90 17.43
CA VAL A 1111 36.76 -9.34 16.33
C VAL A 1111 36.42 -10.80 16.58
N GLN A 1112 35.14 -11.12 16.80
CA GLN A 1112 34.63 -12.48 16.65
C GLN A 1112 33.52 -12.55 15.59
N PRO A 1113 33.48 -13.63 14.79
CA PRO A 1113 32.61 -13.74 13.62
C PRO A 1113 31.20 -14.19 14.02
N PHE A 1114 30.19 -13.55 13.43
CA PHE A 1114 28.81 -14.06 13.47
C PHE A 1114 28.70 -15.28 12.54
N SER A 1115 28.48 -16.44 13.14
CA SER A 1115 28.07 -17.65 12.43
C SER A 1115 26.55 -17.64 12.23
N SER A 1116 26.18 -17.84 10.97
CA SER A 1116 24.83 -18.11 10.48
C SER A 1116 24.28 -19.43 11.01
N PHE A 1117 23.01 -19.44 11.45
CA PHE A 1117 22.18 -20.65 11.47
C PHE A 1117 20.92 -20.37 10.64
N VAL A 1118 20.88 -21.03 9.47
CA VAL A 1118 19.71 -21.24 8.63
C VAL A 1118 19.39 -22.72 8.80
N GLU A 1119 18.15 -23.06 9.19
CA GLU A 1119 17.64 -24.42 9.05
C GLU A 1119 16.34 -24.41 8.23
N VAL A 1120 16.25 -25.47 7.43
CA VAL A 1120 15.39 -25.76 6.28
C VAL A 1120 13.94 -26.04 6.65
#